data_AF-A0A5A9ZFN4-F1
#
_entry.id   AF-A0A5A9ZFN4-F1
#
_cell.length_a   1.000
_cell.length_b   1.000
_cell.length_c   1.000
_cell.angle_alpha   90.00
_cell.angle_beta   90.00
_cell.angle_gamma   90.00
#
_symmetry.space_group_name_H-M   'P 1'
#
loop_
_entity.id
_entity.type
_entity.pdbx_description
1 polymer ?
#
loop_
_entity_poly.entity_id
_entity_poly.type
_entity_poly.pdbx_seq_one_letter_code
_entity_poly.pdbx_strand_id
1 'polypeptide(L)'
;MKGPTQRLRHGGLAGVARRCLKPLVAAASRNTRLLQMMARTADLIGAADRAARLRAIRLRHLAPKHLEARNLTGVLELMAEMERTGLAMQFSTGRLLADELVTAAGRARLLEAARDVRETCPDSAFVSHVTALCQAMEEDHIAAGHTLIAEMNDPPTAPKWLRARRFRILEQSWRIVDLIARERMDWADEAGDYEALAISSTETSRQGPLEGGELVQSFKEHALQGRMRDTYLDICAKEFNTADSLPARLSAIEAMLRTSIRHIPDYSASHALANHYLDGLEVEISTLFNTPPDEAAAEAQVLTLCTLLLLARRLNRPELAARIIARFEDISQEPLFLPVLWPVPAALARDPACLTQAGRIMSRIRHQAPRINRDMQNFFRWAQLAQDDAGAEAFFGTLSETMRRRAGCLYYVNILQRQGRFDEARTLLRDIHGQALANPSKVNAVTSHGMIKRAGELDFLIETAQIWQSVPQPTDPQGLVVIPARNIDALRRYPLMVLLELKRRGWAVIPLVQGLLPFQPTGRPEIDLMVGSLTPNQHLTAAAEAAFPALTGFVAEPARGRLLWNDLDFSHAVWEDAAINRRRYDISYDCPELQSYLGMLMDWTGLLARALRYAHDLERAGGPPVMHMSLFNARLPDAIYAAYARAHGDPERFFHVHVANGYQNYFTNFTTNMSHRFVLRNTTRARETRSASFPRPANFDRYLAAARSELPQIRARFAHTTQVRRSTREAEPRAPEAEAALARIRDWKSRGGHVACAFGKVVCDSAVPFDGGPVHRSMKDWINHCIRAVRDSDTLLLIKPHPHELNNQIATFLTQYFTDLFEEPLGDNVLVLGHRWFDIHDLADIVDLGLIYNGTTAVEMGLLGIPCLLSGHFAPIDYPIGHPVVETAEDFEAALRFERPVDAAPDLADRAAIWLDYMASETFTLPYRYHARPVTNTVMYPPWWVAEDLERYHRSGDPAVQTLADRALGVSGEPGEGP
;
A
#
# COMPACT_ATOMS: atom_id res chain seq x y z
N MET A 1 -29.05 -31.72 -50.98
CA MET A 1 -27.81 -31.21 -51.60
C MET A 1 -26.82 -30.82 -50.50
N LYS A 2 -25.77 -31.62 -50.29
CA LYS A 2 -24.71 -31.38 -49.29
C LYS A 2 -23.59 -30.53 -49.92
N GLY A 3 -23.17 -29.47 -49.26
CA GLY A 3 -22.17 -28.51 -49.77
C GLY A 3 -20.73 -29.07 -49.83
N PRO A 4 -19.81 -28.38 -50.55
CA PRO A 4 -18.49 -28.90 -50.92
C PRO A 4 -17.53 -29.16 -49.75
N THR A 5 -17.86 -28.71 -48.54
CA THR A 5 -16.99 -28.74 -47.35
C THR A 5 -16.86 -30.12 -46.71
N GLN A 6 -17.77 -31.07 -46.99
CA GLN A 6 -17.77 -32.39 -46.34
C GLN A 6 -16.88 -33.45 -47.03
N ARG A 7 -16.30 -33.17 -48.21
CA ARG A 7 -15.48 -34.14 -48.97
C ARG A 7 -13.97 -34.11 -48.64
N LEU A 8 -13.52 -33.29 -47.70
CA LEU A 8 -12.08 -33.08 -47.43
C LEU A 8 -11.46 -33.99 -46.34
N ARG A 9 -12.17 -35.01 -45.84
CA ARG A 9 -11.75 -35.80 -44.65
C ARG A 9 -11.03 -37.14 -44.91
N HIS A 10 -10.92 -37.64 -46.14
CA HIS A 10 -10.23 -38.92 -46.42
C HIS A 10 -9.02 -38.75 -47.36
N GLY A 11 -7.97 -39.53 -47.09
CA GLY A 11 -6.59 -39.36 -47.57
C GLY A 11 -6.44 -39.12 -49.08
N GLY A 12 -5.56 -38.17 -49.43
CA GLY A 12 -5.18 -37.86 -50.82
C GLY A 12 -5.29 -36.38 -51.25
N LEU A 13 -5.77 -35.47 -50.39
CA LEU A 13 -6.20 -34.13 -50.81
C LEU A 13 -5.27 -32.95 -50.50
N ALA A 14 -4.09 -33.17 -49.91
CA ALA A 14 -3.10 -32.09 -49.70
C ALA A 14 -2.68 -31.41 -51.03
N GLY A 15 -2.63 -32.19 -52.13
CA GLY A 15 -2.34 -31.70 -53.48
C GLY A 15 -3.45 -30.86 -54.11
N VAL A 16 -4.73 -31.12 -53.77
CA VAL A 16 -5.89 -30.35 -54.26
C VAL A 16 -6.07 -29.07 -53.42
N ALA A 17 -5.91 -29.17 -52.10
CA ALA A 17 -5.87 -28.03 -51.18
C ALA A 17 -4.81 -26.99 -51.59
N ARG A 18 -3.60 -27.44 -51.97
CA ARG A 18 -2.54 -26.55 -52.51
C ARG A 18 -2.92 -25.85 -53.81
N ARG A 19 -3.63 -26.51 -54.73
CA ARG A 19 -4.05 -25.94 -56.02
C ARG A 19 -5.17 -24.89 -55.87
N CYS A 20 -6.10 -25.09 -54.94
CA CYS A 20 -7.20 -24.14 -54.69
C CYS A 20 -6.76 -22.87 -53.93
N LEU A 21 -5.68 -22.95 -53.13
CA LEU A 21 -5.19 -21.82 -52.31
C LEU A 21 -4.55 -20.70 -53.15
N LYS A 22 -3.99 -20.97 -54.33
CA LYS A 22 -3.27 -19.97 -55.15
C LYS A 22 -4.20 -18.92 -55.77
N PRO A 23 -5.35 -19.28 -56.41
CA PRO A 23 -6.26 -18.30 -57.02
C PRO A 23 -7.11 -17.53 -56.01
N LEU A 24 -7.47 -18.14 -54.86
CA LEU A 24 -8.35 -17.51 -53.86
C LEU A 24 -7.68 -16.38 -53.08
N VAL A 25 -6.34 -16.37 -52.96
CA VAL A 25 -5.58 -15.31 -52.25
C VAL A 25 -5.72 -13.94 -52.93
N ALA A 26 -5.88 -13.90 -54.25
CA ALA A 26 -6.00 -12.66 -55.00
C ALA A 26 -7.38 -11.97 -54.84
N ALA A 27 -8.42 -12.71 -54.44
CA ALA A 27 -9.81 -12.24 -54.36
C ALA A 27 -10.37 -12.10 -52.92
N ALA A 28 -9.64 -12.55 -51.89
CA ALA A 28 -10.19 -12.81 -50.56
C ALA A 28 -10.04 -11.68 -49.52
N SER A 29 -9.76 -10.44 -49.89
CA SER A 29 -9.32 -9.44 -48.91
C SER A 29 -10.38 -9.04 -47.87
N ARG A 30 -11.69 -9.30 -48.08
CA ARG A 30 -12.76 -8.95 -47.12
C ARG A 30 -13.83 -10.02 -46.87
N ASN A 31 -13.82 -11.17 -47.57
CA ASN A 31 -14.85 -12.20 -47.40
C ASN A 31 -14.53 -13.12 -46.21
N THR A 32 -15.23 -12.94 -45.09
CA THR A 32 -14.98 -13.66 -43.82
C THR A 32 -15.19 -15.17 -43.90
N ARG A 33 -16.15 -15.64 -44.72
CA ARG A 33 -16.38 -17.08 -44.94
C ARG A 33 -15.24 -17.71 -45.72
N LEU A 34 -14.74 -17.01 -46.74
CA LEU A 34 -13.62 -17.48 -47.54
C LEU A 34 -12.32 -17.53 -46.72
N LEU A 35 -12.05 -16.49 -45.91
CA LEU A 35 -10.91 -16.47 -44.98
C LEU A 35 -10.96 -17.63 -43.97
N GLN A 36 -12.14 -17.98 -43.46
CA GLN A 36 -12.32 -19.15 -42.60
C GLN A 36 -11.97 -20.47 -43.30
N MET A 37 -12.42 -20.63 -44.54
CA MET A 37 -12.10 -21.82 -45.34
C MET A 37 -10.59 -21.90 -45.59
N MET A 38 -9.96 -20.81 -46.00
CA MET A 38 -8.51 -20.75 -46.26
C MET A 38 -7.69 -21.04 -45.01
N ALA A 39 -8.12 -20.54 -43.84
CA ALA A 39 -7.47 -20.84 -42.57
C ALA A 39 -7.52 -22.34 -42.25
N ARG A 40 -8.71 -22.96 -42.33
CA ARG A 40 -8.88 -24.41 -42.11
C ARG A 40 -8.06 -25.24 -43.10
N THR A 41 -8.00 -24.83 -44.37
CA THR A 41 -7.16 -25.49 -45.37
C THR A 41 -5.67 -25.36 -45.04
N ALA A 42 -5.23 -24.21 -44.55
CA ALA A 42 -3.85 -23.99 -44.12
C ALA A 42 -3.47 -24.89 -42.91
N ASP A 43 -4.36 -25.06 -41.93
CA ASP A 43 -4.16 -26.01 -40.82
C ASP A 43 -4.01 -27.45 -41.33
N LEU A 44 -4.89 -27.88 -42.24
CA LEU A 44 -4.89 -29.25 -42.79
C LEU A 44 -3.60 -29.60 -43.57
N ILE A 45 -2.87 -28.61 -44.08
CA ILE A 45 -1.59 -28.81 -44.78
C ILE A 45 -0.37 -28.51 -43.91
N GLY A 46 -0.55 -28.32 -42.60
CA GLY A 46 0.53 -28.04 -41.65
C GLY A 46 1.08 -26.61 -41.70
N ALA A 47 0.38 -25.65 -42.32
CA ALA A 47 0.81 -24.26 -42.45
C ALA A 47 0.23 -23.37 -41.33
N ALA A 48 0.60 -23.67 -40.08
CA ALA A 48 0.04 -23.05 -38.87
C ALA A 48 0.13 -21.51 -38.85
N ASP A 49 1.29 -20.92 -39.20
CA ASP A 49 1.47 -19.46 -39.23
C ASP A 49 0.54 -18.76 -40.23
N ARG A 50 0.35 -19.40 -41.39
CA ARG A 50 -0.56 -18.89 -42.42
C ARG A 50 -2.01 -18.99 -41.97
N ALA A 51 -2.38 -20.08 -41.32
CA ALA A 51 -3.70 -20.24 -40.74
C ALA A 51 -3.98 -19.17 -39.67
N ALA A 52 -3.04 -18.94 -38.76
CA ALA A 52 -3.13 -17.90 -37.73
C ALA A 52 -3.34 -16.50 -38.32
N ARG A 53 -2.55 -16.12 -39.35
CA ARG A 53 -2.70 -14.83 -40.04
C ARG A 53 -4.07 -14.69 -40.72
N LEU A 54 -4.55 -15.73 -41.40
CA LEU A 54 -5.86 -15.71 -42.07
C LEU A 54 -7.01 -15.61 -41.07
N ARG A 55 -6.95 -16.33 -39.95
CA ARG A 55 -7.91 -16.19 -38.85
C ARG A 55 -7.89 -14.79 -38.27
N ALA A 56 -6.70 -14.24 -37.98
CA ALA A 56 -6.59 -12.89 -37.43
C ALA A 56 -7.19 -11.83 -38.38
N ILE A 57 -6.97 -11.95 -39.70
CA ILE A 57 -7.61 -11.05 -40.69
C ILE A 57 -9.13 -11.20 -40.67
N ARG A 58 -9.65 -12.43 -40.65
CA ARG A 58 -11.10 -12.69 -40.53
C ARG A 58 -11.67 -12.01 -39.29
N LEU A 59 -11.07 -12.23 -38.12
CA LEU A 59 -11.53 -11.69 -36.85
C LEU A 59 -11.55 -10.15 -36.87
N ARG A 60 -10.55 -9.52 -37.49
CA ARG A 60 -10.49 -8.05 -37.64
C ARG A 60 -11.61 -7.50 -38.53
N HIS A 61 -12.09 -8.28 -39.49
CA HIS A 61 -13.25 -7.90 -40.30
C HIS A 61 -14.59 -8.10 -39.60
N LEU A 62 -14.65 -8.97 -38.59
CA LEU A 62 -15.87 -9.19 -37.79
C LEU A 62 -16.01 -8.18 -36.64
N ALA A 63 -14.89 -7.73 -36.08
CA ALA A 63 -14.87 -6.85 -34.91
C ALA A 63 -15.71 -5.55 -35.04
N PRO A 64 -15.70 -4.79 -36.16
CA PRO A 64 -16.42 -3.51 -36.25
C PRO A 64 -17.91 -3.61 -35.90
N LYS A 65 -18.60 -4.68 -36.37
CA LYS A 65 -20.02 -4.90 -36.07
C LYS A 65 -20.30 -5.02 -34.56
N HIS A 66 -19.42 -5.71 -33.83
CA HIS A 66 -19.58 -5.88 -32.38
C HIS A 66 -19.20 -4.61 -31.62
N LEU A 67 -18.20 -3.85 -32.11
CA LEU A 67 -17.77 -2.59 -31.50
C LEU A 67 -18.85 -1.50 -31.63
N GLU A 68 -19.45 -1.34 -32.81
CA GLU A 68 -20.54 -0.39 -33.05
C GLU A 68 -21.76 -0.68 -32.16
N ALA A 69 -22.08 -1.96 -31.97
CA ALA A 69 -23.18 -2.39 -31.10
C ALA A 69 -22.80 -2.46 -29.60
N ARG A 70 -21.54 -2.20 -29.22
CA ARG A 70 -20.97 -2.48 -27.89
C ARG A 70 -21.33 -3.88 -27.35
N ASN A 71 -21.39 -4.87 -28.24
CA ASN A 71 -21.68 -6.26 -27.87
C ASN A 71 -20.44 -6.92 -27.25
N LEU A 72 -20.35 -6.88 -25.92
CA LEU A 72 -19.21 -7.39 -25.16
C LEU A 72 -19.02 -8.90 -25.32
N THR A 73 -20.10 -9.70 -25.33
CA THR A 73 -20.04 -11.15 -25.54
C THR A 73 -19.37 -11.46 -26.87
N GLY A 74 -19.85 -10.85 -27.96
CA GLY A 74 -19.26 -11.05 -29.29
C GLY A 74 -17.82 -10.53 -29.40
N VAL A 75 -17.47 -9.46 -28.67
CA VAL A 75 -16.07 -9.02 -28.59
C VAL A 75 -15.21 -10.07 -27.89
N LEU A 76 -15.63 -10.60 -26.74
CA LEU A 76 -14.88 -11.59 -25.97
C LEU A 76 -14.75 -12.92 -26.73
N GLU A 77 -15.77 -13.36 -27.47
CA GLU A 77 -15.69 -14.51 -28.38
C GLU A 77 -14.58 -14.33 -29.43
N LEU A 78 -14.52 -13.16 -30.07
CA LEU A 78 -13.48 -12.84 -31.04
C LEU A 78 -12.09 -12.79 -30.39
N MET A 79 -11.99 -12.30 -29.16
CA MET A 79 -10.74 -12.25 -28.39
C MET A 79 -10.26 -13.65 -28.00
N ALA A 80 -11.16 -14.54 -27.55
CA ALA A 80 -10.85 -15.94 -27.29
C ALA A 80 -10.39 -16.67 -28.56
N GLU A 81 -11.02 -16.43 -29.72
CA GLU A 81 -10.54 -16.97 -30.99
C GLU A 81 -9.18 -16.39 -31.40
N MET A 82 -8.96 -15.08 -31.16
CA MET A 82 -7.71 -14.39 -31.46
C MET A 82 -6.54 -14.91 -30.61
N GLU A 83 -6.77 -15.26 -29.34
CA GLU A 83 -5.76 -15.82 -28.44
C GLU A 83 -5.05 -17.03 -29.07
N ARG A 84 -5.82 -17.92 -29.72
CA ARG A 84 -5.32 -19.13 -30.40
C ARG A 84 -4.44 -18.84 -31.62
N THR A 85 -4.35 -17.58 -32.06
CA THR A 85 -3.48 -17.16 -33.17
C THR A 85 -2.15 -16.59 -32.72
N GLY A 86 -2.03 -16.17 -31.45
CA GLY A 86 -0.84 -15.46 -30.94
C GLY A 86 -0.67 -14.03 -31.47
N LEU A 87 -1.64 -13.52 -32.24
CA LEU A 87 -1.63 -12.19 -32.85
C LEU A 87 -2.55 -11.22 -32.09
N ALA A 88 -2.41 -9.93 -32.38
CA ALA A 88 -3.21 -8.88 -31.77
C ALA A 88 -4.51 -8.59 -32.57
N MET A 89 -5.55 -8.22 -31.82
CA MET A 89 -6.79 -7.65 -32.32
C MET A 89 -6.63 -6.19 -32.76
N GLN A 90 -7.71 -5.55 -33.23
CA GLN A 90 -7.71 -4.11 -33.48
C GLN A 90 -7.60 -3.34 -32.16
N PHE A 91 -6.87 -2.22 -32.16
CA PHE A 91 -6.70 -1.36 -30.98
C PHE A 91 -8.05 -0.93 -30.38
N SER A 92 -9.03 -0.59 -31.22
CA SER A 92 -10.38 -0.23 -30.80
C SER A 92 -11.07 -1.29 -29.94
N THR A 93 -10.79 -2.57 -30.17
CA THR A 93 -11.30 -3.68 -29.36
C THR A 93 -10.73 -3.65 -27.95
N GLY A 94 -9.41 -3.55 -27.83
CA GLY A 94 -8.77 -3.47 -26.52
C GLY A 94 -9.12 -2.17 -25.78
N ARG A 95 -9.28 -1.06 -26.49
CA ARG A 95 -9.72 0.23 -25.90
C ARG A 95 -11.11 0.13 -25.29
N LEU A 96 -12.08 -0.49 -25.97
CA LEU A 96 -13.40 -0.74 -25.40
C LEU A 96 -13.30 -1.53 -24.08
N LEU A 97 -12.51 -2.60 -24.05
CA LEU A 97 -12.32 -3.39 -22.82
C LEU A 97 -11.66 -2.59 -21.71
N ALA A 98 -10.67 -1.74 -22.03
CA ALA A 98 -10.04 -0.85 -21.05
C ALA A 98 -11.05 0.13 -20.44
N ASP A 99 -11.91 0.73 -21.27
CA ASP A 99 -12.95 1.68 -20.83
C ASP A 99 -14.00 1.01 -19.92
N GLU A 100 -14.37 -0.24 -20.20
CA GLU A 100 -15.29 -1.00 -19.35
C GLU A 100 -14.65 -1.39 -18.01
N LEU A 101 -13.38 -1.84 -18.00
CA LEU A 101 -12.69 -2.32 -16.79
C LEU A 101 -12.48 -1.24 -15.71
N VAL A 102 -12.39 0.03 -16.09
CA VAL A 102 -12.12 1.13 -15.14
C VAL A 102 -13.35 1.57 -14.35
N THR A 103 -14.55 1.12 -14.69
CA THR A 103 -15.80 1.46 -13.97
C THR A 103 -16.45 0.22 -13.36
N ALA A 104 -17.13 0.35 -12.21
CA ALA A 104 -17.88 -0.75 -11.60
C ALA A 104 -18.98 -1.28 -12.52
N ALA A 105 -19.78 -0.38 -13.09
CA ALA A 105 -20.83 -0.76 -14.05
C ALA A 105 -20.29 -1.47 -15.31
N GLY A 106 -19.12 -1.07 -15.80
CA GLY A 106 -18.49 -1.74 -16.94
C GLY A 106 -17.91 -3.11 -16.60
N ARG A 107 -17.30 -3.27 -15.41
CA ARG A 107 -16.86 -4.58 -14.90
C ARG A 107 -18.02 -5.55 -14.71
N ALA A 108 -19.17 -5.10 -14.20
CA ALA A 108 -20.36 -5.93 -14.05
C ALA A 108 -20.84 -6.46 -15.41
N ARG A 109 -20.95 -5.60 -16.43
CA ARG A 109 -21.29 -6.02 -17.80
C ARG A 109 -20.25 -6.96 -18.42
N LEU A 110 -18.97 -6.70 -18.18
CA LEU A 110 -17.90 -7.59 -18.64
C LEU A 110 -17.95 -8.95 -17.96
N LEU A 111 -18.25 -9.00 -16.67
CA LEU A 111 -18.34 -10.25 -15.92
C LEU A 111 -19.45 -11.15 -16.45
N GLU A 112 -20.63 -10.59 -16.70
CA GLU A 112 -21.76 -11.29 -17.33
C GLU A 112 -21.35 -11.85 -18.70
N ALA A 113 -20.86 -10.99 -19.59
CA ALA A 113 -20.42 -11.39 -20.93
C ALA A 113 -19.28 -12.43 -20.90
N ALA A 114 -18.34 -12.32 -19.97
CA ALA A 114 -17.21 -13.25 -19.86
C ALA A 114 -17.63 -14.63 -19.32
N ARG A 115 -18.65 -14.69 -18.43
CA ARG A 115 -19.23 -15.95 -17.97
C ARG A 115 -19.88 -16.72 -19.13
N ASP A 116 -20.69 -16.05 -19.94
CA ASP A 116 -21.32 -16.65 -21.12
C ASP A 116 -20.29 -17.21 -22.11
N VAL A 117 -19.24 -16.43 -22.40
CA VAL A 117 -18.19 -16.87 -23.33
C VAL A 117 -17.37 -18.02 -22.76
N ARG A 118 -17.17 -18.08 -21.44
CA ARG A 118 -16.41 -19.16 -20.80
C ARG A 118 -17.05 -20.53 -21.01
N GLU A 119 -18.38 -20.62 -21.08
CA GLU A 119 -19.08 -21.88 -21.36
C GLU A 119 -18.72 -22.46 -22.74
N THR A 120 -18.51 -21.59 -23.73
CA THR A 120 -18.22 -21.99 -25.11
C THR A 120 -16.73 -22.00 -25.43
N CYS A 121 -15.91 -21.26 -24.68
CA CYS A 121 -14.46 -21.13 -24.85
C CYS A 121 -13.68 -21.34 -23.53
N PRO A 122 -13.80 -22.51 -22.88
CA PRO A 122 -13.13 -22.77 -21.59
C PRO A 122 -11.58 -22.79 -21.69
N ASP A 123 -11.03 -22.92 -22.90
CA ASP A 123 -9.60 -22.90 -23.20
C ASP A 123 -9.00 -21.50 -23.40
N SER A 124 -9.77 -20.42 -23.19
CA SER A 124 -9.24 -19.04 -23.25
C SER A 124 -8.75 -18.54 -21.88
N ALA A 125 -7.43 -18.35 -21.73
CA ALA A 125 -6.86 -17.80 -20.49
C ALA A 125 -7.20 -16.31 -20.33
N PHE A 126 -7.37 -15.61 -21.45
CA PHE A 126 -7.79 -14.22 -21.46
C PHE A 126 -9.19 -14.03 -20.89
N VAL A 127 -10.14 -14.89 -21.27
CA VAL A 127 -11.51 -14.85 -20.73
C VAL A 127 -11.49 -15.21 -19.24
N SER A 128 -10.76 -16.25 -18.83
CA SER A 128 -10.59 -16.58 -17.41
C SER A 128 -10.01 -15.42 -16.58
N HIS A 129 -9.02 -14.71 -17.12
CA HIS A 129 -8.46 -13.51 -16.51
C HIS A 129 -9.53 -12.41 -16.31
N VAL A 130 -10.28 -12.07 -17.36
CA VAL A 130 -11.33 -11.03 -17.28
C VAL A 130 -12.41 -11.43 -16.27
N THR A 131 -12.87 -12.68 -16.31
CA THR A 131 -13.86 -13.20 -15.36
C THR A 131 -13.37 -13.10 -13.92
N ALA A 132 -12.17 -13.63 -13.62
CA ALA A 132 -11.64 -13.65 -12.26
C ALA A 132 -11.34 -12.23 -11.74
N LEU A 133 -10.79 -11.35 -12.58
CA LEU A 133 -10.52 -9.96 -12.21
C LEU A 133 -11.82 -9.22 -11.88
N CYS A 134 -12.83 -9.26 -12.75
CA CYS A 134 -14.10 -8.59 -12.50
C CYS A 134 -14.80 -9.19 -11.28
N GLN A 135 -14.85 -10.53 -11.16
CA GLN A 135 -15.48 -11.20 -10.02
C GLN A 135 -14.81 -10.84 -8.69
N ALA A 136 -13.48 -10.82 -8.63
CA ALA A 136 -12.76 -10.41 -7.43
C ALA A 136 -13.04 -8.94 -7.08
N MET A 137 -13.09 -8.04 -8.07
CA MET A 137 -13.37 -6.62 -7.84
C MET A 137 -14.84 -6.35 -7.41
N GLU A 138 -15.79 -7.20 -7.80
CA GLU A 138 -17.21 -7.15 -7.39
C GLU A 138 -17.53 -7.97 -6.12
N GLU A 139 -16.53 -8.21 -5.27
CA GLU A 139 -16.61 -8.78 -3.90
C GLU A 139 -16.42 -10.29 -3.75
N ASP A 140 -16.38 -11.08 -4.83
CA ASP A 140 -16.25 -12.53 -4.75
C ASP A 140 -14.84 -13.03 -5.13
N HIS A 141 -13.87 -12.62 -4.31
CA HIS A 141 -12.45 -12.92 -4.54
C HIS A 141 -12.06 -14.37 -4.20
N ILE A 142 -12.74 -15.00 -3.23
CA ILE A 142 -12.52 -16.41 -2.87
C ILE A 142 -12.91 -17.33 -4.04
N ALA A 143 -14.13 -17.20 -4.59
CA ALA A 143 -14.54 -18.06 -5.70
C ALA A 143 -13.71 -17.81 -6.97
N ALA A 144 -13.29 -16.55 -7.20
CA ALA A 144 -12.35 -16.23 -8.27
C ALA A 144 -11.00 -16.93 -8.08
N GLY A 145 -10.47 -16.96 -6.85
CA GLY A 145 -9.23 -17.65 -6.48
C GLY A 145 -9.32 -19.16 -6.72
N HIS A 146 -10.35 -19.80 -6.16
CA HIS A 146 -10.61 -21.24 -6.31
C HIS A 146 -10.76 -21.65 -7.77
N THR A 147 -11.49 -20.87 -8.57
CA THR A 147 -11.68 -21.13 -10.01
C THR A 147 -10.34 -21.15 -10.74
N LEU A 148 -9.47 -20.17 -10.48
CA LEU A 148 -8.16 -20.10 -11.13
C LEU A 148 -7.26 -21.27 -10.74
N ILE A 149 -7.29 -21.69 -9.47
CA ILE A 149 -6.51 -22.84 -8.99
C ILE A 149 -7.01 -24.13 -9.63
N ALA A 150 -8.32 -24.36 -9.66
CA ALA A 150 -8.92 -25.51 -10.32
C ALA A 150 -8.49 -25.58 -11.79
N GLU A 151 -8.48 -24.45 -12.49
CA GLU A 151 -8.07 -24.36 -13.89
C GLU A 151 -6.56 -24.56 -14.10
N MET A 152 -5.72 -24.20 -13.13
CA MET A 152 -4.28 -24.50 -13.17
C MET A 152 -4.00 -25.99 -12.90
N ASN A 153 -4.79 -26.63 -12.02
CA ASN A 153 -4.66 -28.04 -11.66
C ASN A 153 -5.20 -28.98 -12.75
N ASP A 154 -6.31 -28.62 -13.39
CA ASP A 154 -6.91 -29.37 -14.50
C ASP A 154 -7.08 -28.47 -15.75
N PRO A 155 -5.98 -28.17 -16.46
CA PRO A 155 -6.02 -27.23 -17.57
C PRO A 155 -6.74 -27.82 -18.80
N PRO A 156 -7.72 -27.09 -19.37
CA PRO A 156 -8.35 -27.43 -20.65
C PRO A 156 -7.34 -27.66 -21.78
N THR A 157 -7.72 -28.49 -22.75
CA THR A 157 -6.84 -28.85 -23.86
C THR A 157 -6.51 -27.64 -24.74
N ALA A 158 -5.22 -27.28 -24.79
CA ALA A 158 -4.70 -26.17 -25.61
C ALA A 158 -3.48 -26.61 -26.46
N PRO A 159 -3.19 -25.89 -27.58
CA PRO A 159 -1.98 -26.09 -28.36
C PRO A 159 -0.72 -26.00 -27.49
N LYS A 160 0.29 -26.85 -27.72
CA LYS A 160 1.52 -26.92 -26.91
C LYS A 160 2.17 -25.55 -26.66
N TRP A 161 2.29 -24.72 -27.69
CA TRP A 161 2.90 -23.39 -27.60
C TRP A 161 2.13 -22.40 -26.69
N LEU A 162 0.83 -22.62 -26.46
CA LEU A 162 -0.04 -21.75 -25.67
C LEU A 162 -0.06 -22.14 -24.19
N ARG A 163 0.21 -23.42 -23.85
CA ARG A 163 0.11 -23.95 -22.47
C ARG A 163 0.89 -23.10 -21.45
N ALA A 164 2.17 -22.86 -21.72
CA ALA A 164 3.03 -22.06 -20.85
C ALA A 164 2.58 -20.59 -20.70
N ARG A 165 1.94 -20.02 -21.73
CA ARG A 165 1.41 -18.65 -21.68
C ARG A 165 0.10 -18.59 -20.89
N ARG A 166 -0.78 -19.58 -21.08
CA ARG A 166 -2.01 -19.73 -20.31
C ARG A 166 -1.70 -19.82 -18.82
N PHE A 167 -0.82 -20.74 -18.43
CA PHE A 167 -0.43 -20.89 -17.03
C PHE A 167 0.07 -19.57 -16.43
N ARG A 168 0.95 -18.86 -17.15
CA ARG A 168 1.45 -17.55 -16.72
C ARG A 168 0.34 -16.50 -16.57
N ILE A 169 -0.65 -16.47 -17.46
CA ILE A 169 -1.80 -15.55 -17.34
C ILE A 169 -2.64 -15.89 -16.11
N LEU A 170 -2.89 -17.18 -15.86
CA LEU A 170 -3.67 -17.64 -14.70
C LEU A 170 -2.94 -17.39 -13.38
N GLU A 171 -1.65 -17.71 -13.29
CA GLU A 171 -0.78 -17.41 -12.15
C GLU A 171 -0.80 -15.91 -11.83
N GLN A 172 -0.60 -15.06 -12.84
CA GLN A 172 -0.64 -13.60 -12.66
C GLN A 172 -2.04 -13.11 -12.27
N SER A 173 -3.10 -13.75 -12.77
CA SER A 173 -4.48 -13.42 -12.40
C SER A 173 -4.75 -13.78 -10.95
N TRP A 174 -4.29 -14.96 -10.49
CA TRP A 174 -4.44 -15.37 -9.10
C TRP A 174 -3.71 -14.42 -8.16
N ARG A 175 -2.49 -14.01 -8.53
CA ARG A 175 -1.73 -13.01 -7.75
C ARG A 175 -2.49 -11.69 -7.59
N ILE A 176 -3.27 -11.28 -8.59
CA ILE A 176 -4.12 -10.09 -8.50
C ILE A 176 -5.35 -10.35 -7.64
N VAL A 177 -5.97 -11.52 -7.73
CA VAL A 177 -7.07 -11.90 -6.83
C VAL A 177 -6.60 -11.88 -5.36
N ASP A 178 -5.43 -12.44 -5.06
CA ASP A 178 -4.85 -12.40 -3.70
C ASP A 178 -4.46 -10.99 -3.25
N LEU A 179 -4.02 -10.13 -4.17
CA LEU A 179 -3.80 -8.71 -3.87
C LEU A 179 -5.12 -8.02 -3.50
N ILE A 180 -6.19 -8.26 -4.26
CA ILE A 180 -7.53 -7.72 -3.97
C ILE A 180 -8.04 -8.25 -2.61
N ALA A 181 -7.82 -9.53 -2.31
CA ALA A 181 -8.13 -10.13 -1.02
C ALA A 181 -7.39 -9.41 0.12
N ARG A 182 -6.08 -9.22 -0.02
CA ARG A 182 -5.27 -8.46 0.96
C ARG A 182 -5.76 -7.03 1.12
N GLU A 183 -6.18 -6.37 0.04
CA GLU A 183 -6.75 -5.01 0.10
C GLU A 183 -8.06 -4.95 0.90
N ARG A 184 -8.80 -6.06 0.95
CA ARG A 184 -9.96 -6.26 1.82
C ARG A 184 -9.63 -6.81 3.21
N MET A 185 -8.35 -6.92 3.54
CA MET A 185 -7.85 -7.49 4.80
C MET A 185 -8.18 -8.98 4.95
N ASP A 186 -8.20 -9.69 3.83
CA ASP A 186 -8.59 -11.10 3.72
C ASP A 186 -7.55 -11.93 2.94
N TRP A 187 -7.85 -13.21 2.74
CA TRP A 187 -7.09 -14.19 1.97
C TRP A 187 -7.87 -14.61 0.72
N ALA A 188 -7.17 -15.08 -0.31
CA ALA A 188 -7.81 -15.62 -1.52
C ALA A 188 -8.39 -17.04 -1.33
N ASP A 189 -8.29 -17.59 -0.13
CA ASP A 189 -8.77 -18.91 0.27
C ASP A 189 -9.28 -18.88 1.72
N GLU A 190 -10.09 -19.87 2.11
CA GLU A 190 -10.63 -19.99 3.46
C GLU A 190 -9.49 -20.09 4.50
N ALA A 191 -9.50 -19.17 5.47
CA ALA A 191 -8.53 -19.09 6.58
C ALA A 191 -7.05 -18.85 6.21
N GLY A 192 -6.70 -18.60 4.94
CA GLY A 192 -5.31 -18.41 4.52
C GLY A 192 -4.46 -19.68 4.55
N ASP A 193 -5.09 -20.85 4.66
CA ASP A 193 -4.45 -22.16 4.57
C ASP A 193 -4.15 -22.49 3.10
N TYR A 194 -3.03 -21.95 2.61
CA TYR A 194 -2.57 -22.23 1.26
C TYR A 194 -1.81 -23.57 1.16
N GLU A 195 -1.69 -24.35 2.24
CA GLU A 195 -1.06 -25.68 2.19
C GLU A 195 -1.93 -26.67 1.40
N ALA A 196 -3.25 -26.61 1.60
CA ALA A 196 -4.23 -27.41 0.85
C ALA A 196 -4.27 -27.07 -0.65
N LEU A 197 -3.79 -25.88 -1.03
CA LEU A 197 -3.72 -25.40 -2.42
C LEU A 197 -2.43 -25.81 -3.13
N ALA A 198 -1.50 -26.46 -2.43
CA ALA A 198 -0.30 -26.98 -3.06
C ALA A 198 -0.71 -27.87 -4.24
N ILE A 199 -0.33 -27.45 -5.46
CA ILE A 199 -0.26 -28.39 -6.59
C ILE A 199 0.56 -29.55 -6.05
N SER A 200 -0.04 -30.76 -6.00
CA SER A 200 0.61 -31.99 -5.54
C SER A 200 1.92 -32.21 -6.29
N SER A 201 2.97 -31.55 -5.81
CA SER A 201 4.35 -31.76 -6.19
C SER A 201 4.91 -32.99 -5.47
N THR A 202 4.18 -33.47 -4.47
CA THR A 202 4.53 -34.61 -3.62
C THR A 202 3.96 -35.94 -4.10
N GLU A 203 2.92 -36.00 -4.95
CA GLU A 203 2.35 -37.30 -5.38
C GLU A 203 2.05 -37.48 -6.88
N THR A 204 2.35 -36.51 -7.75
CA THR A 204 2.40 -36.78 -9.21
C THR A 204 3.77 -36.51 -9.81
N SER A 205 4.78 -37.21 -9.27
CA SER A 205 5.74 -37.85 -10.15
C SER A 205 4.98 -38.84 -11.04
N ARG A 206 4.41 -38.38 -12.16
CA ARG A 206 4.13 -39.26 -13.29
C ARG A 206 5.49 -39.77 -13.76
N GLN A 207 5.92 -40.90 -13.20
CA GLN A 207 7.00 -41.71 -13.72
C GLN A 207 6.63 -42.13 -15.13
N GLY A 208 7.16 -41.39 -16.10
CA GLY A 208 7.10 -41.69 -17.50
C GLY A 208 8.04 -40.73 -18.21
N PRO A 209 8.94 -41.21 -19.09
CA PRO A 209 9.81 -40.32 -19.84
C PRO A 209 8.94 -39.48 -20.77
N LEU A 210 8.67 -38.24 -20.37
CA LEU A 210 8.18 -37.22 -21.30
C LEU A 210 9.40 -36.75 -22.08
N GLU A 211 9.63 -37.38 -23.22
CA GLU A 211 10.64 -36.93 -24.18
C GLU A 211 10.42 -35.46 -24.54
N GLY A 212 11.41 -34.63 -24.23
CA GLY A 212 11.49 -33.23 -24.66
C GLY A 212 11.07 -32.20 -23.60
N GLY A 213 11.93 -31.98 -22.60
CA GLY A 213 12.17 -30.68 -21.96
C GLY A 213 10.97 -29.76 -21.64
N GLU A 214 9.84 -30.29 -21.18
CA GLU A 214 8.76 -29.45 -20.66
C GLU A 214 9.07 -29.08 -19.20
N LEU A 215 9.48 -27.81 -18.97
CA LEU A 215 9.64 -27.23 -17.63
C LEU A 215 8.37 -27.48 -16.82
N VAL A 216 8.50 -28.17 -15.69
CA VAL A 216 7.46 -28.20 -14.65
C VAL A 216 7.30 -26.76 -14.13
N GLN A 217 6.21 -26.11 -14.49
CA GLN A 217 5.92 -24.75 -14.01
C GLN A 217 5.39 -24.86 -12.58
N SER A 218 6.24 -24.56 -11.59
CA SER A 218 5.86 -24.56 -10.18
C SER A 218 5.09 -23.28 -9.84
N PHE A 219 3.87 -23.43 -9.30
CA PHE A 219 3.08 -22.31 -8.80
C PHE A 219 3.54 -21.91 -7.39
N LYS A 220 4.70 -21.27 -7.25
CA LYS A 220 5.27 -20.92 -5.92
C LYS A 220 4.68 -19.70 -5.24
N GLU A 221 3.80 -18.95 -5.92
CA GLU A 221 3.18 -17.74 -5.34
C GLU A 221 2.34 -18.03 -4.10
N HIS A 222 1.67 -19.20 -4.03
CA HIS A 222 0.91 -19.58 -2.83
C HIS A 222 1.80 -19.63 -1.59
N ALA A 223 2.97 -20.28 -1.68
CA ALA A 223 3.90 -20.37 -0.57
C ALA A 223 4.44 -18.99 -0.15
N LEU A 224 4.72 -18.10 -1.12
CA LEU A 224 5.15 -16.74 -0.81
C LEU A 224 4.06 -15.95 -0.09
N GLN A 225 2.84 -15.89 -0.64
CA GLN A 225 1.78 -15.05 -0.09
C GLN A 225 1.13 -15.64 1.18
N GLY A 226 1.22 -16.95 1.37
CA GLY A 226 0.78 -17.72 2.54
C GLY A 226 1.76 -17.73 3.71
N ARG A 227 2.86 -16.96 3.65
CA ARG A 227 3.91 -16.91 4.68
C ARG A 227 4.66 -18.24 4.90
N MET A 228 4.58 -19.19 3.97
CA MET A 228 5.33 -20.46 4.00
C MET A 228 6.76 -20.25 3.47
N ARG A 229 7.57 -19.50 4.22
CA ARG A 229 8.83 -18.98 3.70
C ARG A 229 9.83 -20.07 3.35
N ASP A 230 9.97 -21.08 4.19
CA ASP A 230 10.93 -22.16 3.99
C ASP A 230 10.57 -22.97 2.74
N THR A 231 9.29 -23.36 2.59
CA THR A 231 8.77 -24.00 1.38
C THR A 231 9.04 -23.17 0.12
N TYR A 232 8.82 -21.86 0.19
CA TYR A 232 9.10 -20.96 -0.94
C TYR A 232 10.59 -20.93 -1.31
N LEU A 233 11.48 -20.88 -0.31
CA LEU A 233 12.93 -20.89 -0.53
C LEU A 233 13.41 -22.23 -1.09
N ASP A 234 12.86 -23.36 -0.63
CA ASP A 234 13.15 -24.69 -1.16
C ASP A 234 12.79 -24.80 -2.65
N ILE A 235 11.66 -24.23 -3.06
CA ILE A 235 11.28 -24.19 -4.48
C ILE A 235 12.29 -23.34 -5.28
N CYS A 236 12.68 -22.16 -4.76
CA CYS A 236 13.68 -21.32 -5.42
C CYS A 236 15.05 -21.99 -5.52
N ALA A 237 15.47 -22.74 -4.50
CA ALA A 237 16.71 -23.52 -4.51
C ALA A 237 16.68 -24.63 -5.55
N LYS A 238 15.56 -25.35 -5.68
CA LYS A 238 15.35 -26.36 -6.75
C LYS A 238 15.42 -25.73 -8.14
N GLU A 239 14.78 -24.59 -8.35
CA GLU A 239 14.86 -23.83 -9.61
C GLU A 239 16.30 -23.39 -9.92
N PHE A 240 17.06 -22.94 -8.92
CA PHE A 240 18.48 -22.60 -9.09
C PHE A 240 19.29 -23.82 -9.54
N ASN A 241 19.15 -24.95 -8.84
CA ASN A 241 19.92 -26.17 -9.10
C ASN A 241 19.58 -26.81 -10.46
N THR A 242 18.36 -26.61 -10.96
CA THR A 242 17.90 -27.13 -12.25
C THR A 242 18.14 -26.18 -13.42
N ALA A 243 18.49 -24.91 -13.15
CA ALA A 243 18.77 -23.92 -14.17
C ALA A 243 20.10 -24.19 -14.89
N ASP A 244 20.04 -24.16 -16.22
CA ASP A 244 21.13 -24.47 -17.15
C ASP A 244 21.96 -23.26 -17.58
N SER A 245 21.58 -22.06 -17.15
CA SER A 245 22.19 -20.80 -17.59
C SER A 245 22.32 -19.79 -16.45
N LEU A 246 23.38 -18.98 -16.50
CA LEU A 246 23.65 -17.93 -15.52
C LEU A 246 22.46 -16.97 -15.33
N PRO A 247 21.79 -16.45 -16.39
CA PRO A 247 20.62 -15.59 -16.21
C PRO A 247 19.46 -16.25 -15.45
N ALA A 248 19.21 -17.54 -15.70
CA ALA A 248 18.17 -18.28 -15.00
C ALA A 248 18.52 -18.51 -13.52
N ARG A 249 19.79 -18.82 -13.22
CA ARG A 249 20.29 -18.93 -11.84
C ARG A 249 20.22 -17.61 -11.08
N LEU A 250 20.61 -16.48 -11.71
CA LEU A 250 20.46 -15.16 -11.11
C LEU A 250 18.98 -14.80 -10.88
N SER A 251 18.08 -15.19 -11.78
CA SER A 251 16.63 -15.01 -11.59
C SER A 251 16.09 -15.81 -10.41
N ALA A 252 16.62 -17.01 -10.14
CA ALA A 252 16.27 -17.80 -8.97
C ALA A 252 16.77 -17.13 -7.67
N ILE A 253 18.00 -16.58 -7.67
CA ILE A 253 18.51 -15.77 -6.56
C ILE A 253 17.64 -14.53 -6.32
N GLU A 254 17.25 -13.81 -7.38
CA GLU A 254 16.33 -12.67 -7.25
C GLU A 254 14.98 -13.10 -6.66
N ALA A 255 14.47 -14.28 -7.04
CA ALA A 255 13.24 -14.83 -6.50
C ALA A 255 13.36 -15.12 -4.99
N MET A 256 14.50 -15.61 -4.50
CA MET A 256 14.75 -15.81 -3.06
C MET A 256 14.58 -14.51 -2.27
N LEU A 257 14.91 -13.36 -2.85
CA LEU A 257 14.80 -12.05 -2.19
C LEU A 257 13.40 -11.44 -2.26
N ARG A 258 12.42 -12.08 -2.91
CA ARG A 258 11.05 -11.52 -2.97
C ARG A 258 10.38 -11.54 -1.60
N THR A 259 9.71 -10.44 -1.27
CA THR A 259 8.87 -10.31 -0.07
C THR A 259 7.40 -10.57 -0.40
N SER A 260 6.66 -11.07 0.59
CA SER A 260 5.21 -11.30 0.51
C SER A 260 4.44 -10.01 0.75
N ILE A 261 3.21 -9.90 0.23
CA ILE A 261 2.32 -8.75 0.51
C ILE A 261 1.81 -8.75 1.96
N ARG A 262 1.86 -9.92 2.61
CA ARG A 262 1.66 -10.14 4.04
C ARG A 262 3.01 -10.51 4.64
N HIS A 263 3.79 -9.50 5.05
CA HIS A 263 5.17 -9.69 5.51
C HIS A 263 5.30 -10.73 6.62
N ILE A 264 6.44 -11.42 6.63
CA ILE A 264 6.92 -12.24 7.76
C ILE A 264 7.83 -11.39 8.65
N PRO A 265 8.17 -11.84 9.87
CA PRO A 265 8.95 -11.04 10.80
C PRO A 265 10.38 -10.73 10.34
N ASP A 266 11.04 -11.68 9.68
CA ASP A 266 12.44 -11.55 9.26
C ASP A 266 12.72 -12.26 7.93
N TYR A 267 13.56 -11.63 7.10
CA TYR A 267 14.02 -12.12 5.80
C TYR A 267 15.53 -12.42 5.76
N SER A 268 16.24 -12.37 6.90
CA SER A 268 17.69 -12.62 6.98
C SER A 268 18.11 -13.96 6.38
N ALA A 269 17.37 -15.05 6.65
CA ALA A 269 17.63 -16.37 6.07
C ALA A 269 17.56 -16.36 4.52
N SER A 270 16.68 -15.54 3.95
CA SER A 270 16.56 -15.40 2.50
C SER A 270 17.76 -14.71 1.88
N HIS A 271 18.28 -13.67 2.55
CA HIS A 271 19.50 -12.98 2.16
C HIS A 271 20.73 -13.86 2.31
N ALA A 272 20.81 -14.65 3.39
CA ALA A 272 21.89 -15.62 3.60
C ALA A 272 21.92 -16.67 2.48
N LEU A 273 20.77 -17.26 2.14
CA LEU A 273 20.66 -18.23 1.05
C LEU A 273 21.02 -17.63 -0.31
N ALA A 274 20.52 -16.42 -0.60
CA ALA A 274 20.83 -15.71 -1.83
C ALA A 274 22.34 -15.38 -1.96
N ASN A 275 22.99 -14.96 -0.87
CA ASN A 275 24.44 -14.75 -0.83
C ASN A 275 25.20 -16.06 -1.07
N HIS A 276 24.82 -17.15 -0.39
CA HIS A 276 25.44 -18.46 -0.57
C HIS A 276 25.43 -18.90 -2.04
N TYR A 277 24.28 -18.79 -2.71
CA TYR A 277 24.17 -19.15 -4.12
C TYR A 277 24.89 -18.18 -5.05
N LEU A 278 24.93 -16.87 -4.73
CA LEU A 278 25.67 -15.90 -5.54
C LEU A 278 27.17 -16.14 -5.47
N ASP A 279 27.69 -16.44 -4.27
CA ASP A 279 29.11 -16.76 -4.05
C ASP A 279 29.49 -18.03 -4.81
N GLY A 280 28.60 -19.02 -4.89
CA GLY A 280 28.77 -20.23 -5.72
C GLY A 280 28.86 -19.98 -7.23
N LEU A 281 28.52 -18.79 -7.72
CA LEU A 281 28.61 -18.39 -9.13
C LEU A 281 29.87 -17.57 -9.45
N GLU A 282 30.84 -17.44 -8.54
CA GLU A 282 32.01 -16.56 -8.70
C GLU A 282 32.76 -16.78 -10.03
N VAL A 283 32.98 -18.04 -10.42
CA VAL A 283 33.69 -18.39 -11.67
C VAL A 283 32.88 -17.92 -12.88
N GLU A 284 31.58 -18.23 -12.93
CA GLU A 284 30.67 -17.85 -14.02
C GLU A 284 30.55 -16.33 -14.13
N ILE A 285 30.41 -15.63 -13.01
CA ILE A 285 30.36 -14.17 -12.93
C ILE A 285 31.69 -13.56 -13.43
N SER A 286 32.83 -14.13 -13.07
CA SER A 286 34.14 -13.62 -13.49
C SER A 286 34.31 -13.63 -15.01
N THR A 287 33.71 -14.60 -15.72
CA THR A 287 33.72 -14.63 -17.19
C THR A 287 33.08 -13.40 -17.84
N LEU A 288 32.13 -12.73 -17.16
CA LEU A 288 31.46 -11.54 -17.68
C LEU A 288 32.41 -10.32 -17.79
N PHE A 289 33.56 -10.36 -17.14
CA PHE A 289 34.53 -9.26 -17.10
C PHE A 289 35.79 -9.51 -17.95
N ASN A 290 36.13 -10.77 -18.22
CA ASN A 290 37.45 -11.14 -18.75
C ASN A 290 37.56 -11.08 -20.29
N THR A 291 36.45 -10.97 -21.01
CA THR A 291 36.44 -11.01 -22.49
C THR A 291 35.55 -9.89 -23.02
N PRO A 292 35.91 -9.18 -24.11
CA PRO A 292 34.99 -8.28 -24.80
C PRO A 292 33.67 -9.02 -25.13
N PRO A 293 32.51 -8.35 -25.08
CA PRO A 293 31.26 -9.00 -25.46
C PRO A 293 31.35 -9.50 -26.90
N ASP A 294 31.03 -10.77 -27.14
CA ASP A 294 30.72 -11.21 -28.49
C ASP A 294 29.49 -10.44 -28.98
N GLU A 295 29.50 -9.92 -30.20
CA GLU A 295 28.42 -9.12 -30.76
C GLU A 295 27.08 -9.86 -30.69
N ALA A 296 27.09 -11.17 -30.93
CA ALA A 296 25.90 -12.02 -30.87
C ALA A 296 25.37 -12.21 -29.43
N ALA A 297 26.23 -12.10 -28.41
CA ALA A 297 25.91 -12.32 -27.00
C ALA A 297 25.80 -11.02 -26.17
N ALA A 298 26.18 -9.87 -26.73
CA ALA A 298 26.32 -8.61 -26.01
C ALA A 298 25.04 -8.18 -25.30
N GLU A 299 23.87 -8.35 -25.94
CA GLU A 299 22.59 -8.00 -25.33
C GLU A 299 22.28 -8.88 -24.09
N ALA A 300 22.51 -10.19 -24.19
CA ALA A 300 22.31 -11.10 -23.07
C ALA A 300 23.28 -10.81 -21.92
N GLN A 301 24.55 -10.53 -22.23
CA GLN A 301 25.55 -10.15 -21.24
C GLN A 301 25.18 -8.84 -20.52
N VAL A 302 24.76 -7.80 -21.25
CA VAL A 302 24.36 -6.50 -20.65
C VAL A 302 23.15 -6.67 -19.72
N LEU A 303 22.16 -7.46 -20.12
CA LEU A 303 21.00 -7.75 -19.27
C LEU A 303 21.40 -8.53 -18.02
N THR A 304 22.31 -9.50 -18.17
CA THR A 304 22.86 -10.28 -17.05
C THR A 304 23.60 -9.38 -16.05
N LEU A 305 24.45 -8.47 -16.54
CA LEU A 305 25.13 -7.48 -15.71
C LEU A 305 24.15 -6.52 -15.02
N CYS A 306 23.05 -6.14 -15.66
CA CYS A 306 22.02 -5.29 -15.03
C CYS A 306 21.33 -6.01 -13.86
N THR A 307 20.98 -7.30 -14.04
CA THR A 307 20.44 -8.13 -12.96
C THR A 307 21.46 -8.32 -11.84
N LEU A 308 22.72 -8.59 -12.20
CA LEU A 308 23.79 -8.76 -11.23
C LEU A 308 24.06 -7.47 -10.44
N LEU A 309 23.99 -6.29 -11.06
CA LEU A 309 24.12 -5.01 -10.36
C LEU A 309 23.00 -4.81 -9.34
N LEU A 310 21.77 -5.19 -9.69
CA LEU A 310 20.64 -5.13 -8.77
C LEU A 310 20.85 -6.07 -7.58
N LEU A 311 21.30 -7.30 -7.82
CA LEU A 311 21.62 -8.26 -6.76
C LEU A 311 22.80 -7.79 -5.91
N ALA A 312 23.88 -7.31 -6.52
CA ALA A 312 25.05 -6.81 -5.83
C ALA A 312 24.70 -5.66 -4.86
N ARG A 313 23.86 -4.72 -5.30
CA ARG A 313 23.38 -3.65 -4.41
C ARG A 313 22.48 -4.19 -3.29
N ARG A 314 21.51 -5.05 -3.63
CA ARG A 314 20.55 -5.59 -2.66
C ARG A 314 21.18 -6.51 -1.61
N LEU A 315 22.25 -7.21 -1.96
CA LEU A 315 23.02 -8.11 -1.09
C LEU A 315 24.26 -7.43 -0.48
N ASN A 316 24.37 -6.10 -0.60
CA ASN A 316 25.48 -5.31 -0.05
C ASN A 316 26.88 -5.80 -0.49
N ARG A 317 27.09 -5.93 -1.81
CA ARG A 317 28.36 -6.28 -2.48
C ARG A 317 28.93 -5.08 -3.26
N PRO A 318 29.49 -4.06 -2.59
CA PRO A 318 29.90 -2.81 -3.22
C PRO A 318 31.03 -2.99 -4.25
N GLU A 319 31.98 -3.89 -4.00
CA GLU A 319 33.09 -4.17 -4.93
C GLU A 319 32.61 -4.77 -6.25
N LEU A 320 31.67 -5.71 -6.17
CA LEU A 320 31.04 -6.30 -7.36
C LEU A 320 30.24 -5.24 -8.12
N ALA A 321 29.47 -4.40 -7.41
CA ALA A 321 28.74 -3.30 -8.03
C ALA A 321 29.68 -2.33 -8.77
N ALA A 322 30.79 -1.92 -8.14
CA ALA A 322 31.79 -1.05 -8.75
C ALA A 322 32.42 -1.67 -10.01
N ARG A 323 32.77 -2.95 -9.97
CA ARG A 323 33.28 -3.68 -11.15
C ARG A 323 32.28 -3.71 -12.30
N ILE A 324 31.00 -3.91 -12.01
CA ILE A 324 29.93 -3.92 -13.03
C ILE A 324 29.76 -2.52 -13.64
N ILE A 325 29.78 -1.46 -12.81
CA ILE A 325 29.67 -0.08 -13.27
C ILE A 325 30.84 0.27 -14.20
N ALA A 326 32.08 -0.04 -13.81
CA ALA A 326 33.25 0.17 -14.65
C ALA A 326 33.13 -0.58 -15.99
N ARG A 327 32.67 -1.84 -15.94
CA ARG A 327 32.45 -2.64 -17.15
C ARG A 327 31.42 -2.02 -18.09
N PHE A 328 30.35 -1.43 -17.56
CA PHE A 328 29.38 -0.69 -18.38
C PHE A 328 29.99 0.54 -19.04
N GLU A 329 30.86 1.27 -18.34
CA GLU A 329 31.57 2.39 -18.95
C GLU A 329 32.47 1.93 -20.09
N ASP A 330 33.22 0.85 -19.92
CA ASP A 330 34.09 0.28 -20.96
C ASP A 330 33.29 -0.12 -22.21
N ILE A 331 32.21 -0.90 -22.04
CA ILE A 331 31.35 -1.33 -23.17
C ILE A 331 30.76 -0.11 -23.89
N SER A 332 30.43 0.96 -23.15
CA SER A 332 29.84 2.17 -23.73
C SER A 332 30.81 3.05 -24.54
N GLN A 333 32.12 2.77 -24.52
CA GLN A 333 33.09 3.46 -25.38
C GLN A 333 33.10 2.91 -26.80
N GLU A 334 32.61 1.68 -26.99
CA GLU A 334 32.59 0.99 -28.29
C GLU A 334 31.27 1.26 -29.03
N PRO A 335 31.27 1.98 -30.16
CA PRO A 335 30.04 2.36 -30.86
C PRO A 335 29.16 1.17 -31.26
N LEU A 336 29.77 0.01 -31.52
CA LEU A 336 29.10 -1.24 -31.91
C LEU A 336 28.09 -1.70 -30.84
N PHE A 337 28.37 -1.50 -29.56
CA PHE A 337 27.53 -2.01 -28.45
C PHE A 337 26.48 -1.01 -27.96
N LEU A 338 26.49 0.25 -28.42
CA LEU A 338 25.51 1.26 -27.99
C LEU A 338 24.04 0.81 -28.11
N PRO A 339 23.60 0.10 -29.17
CA PRO A 339 22.20 -0.33 -29.32
C PRO A 339 21.72 -1.34 -28.28
N VAL A 340 22.61 -2.02 -27.55
CA VAL A 340 22.25 -3.00 -26.52
C VAL A 340 22.26 -2.41 -25.10
N LEU A 341 22.81 -1.21 -24.92
CA LEU A 341 23.03 -0.58 -23.61
C LEU A 341 21.82 0.20 -23.05
N TRP A 342 20.67 0.24 -23.75
CA TRP A 342 19.45 0.91 -23.26
C TRP A 342 19.08 0.63 -21.79
N PRO A 343 19.23 -0.60 -21.24
CA PRO A 343 18.92 -0.88 -19.84
C PRO A 343 19.87 -0.23 -18.82
N VAL A 344 21.10 0.08 -19.24
CA VAL A 344 22.20 0.43 -18.33
C VAL A 344 21.96 1.76 -17.61
N PRO A 345 21.66 2.89 -18.28
CA PRO A 345 21.45 4.16 -17.58
C PRO A 345 20.34 4.09 -16.52
N ALA A 346 19.25 3.38 -16.82
CA ALA A 346 18.15 3.20 -15.88
C ALA A 346 18.52 2.31 -14.69
N ALA A 347 19.40 1.32 -14.88
CA ALA A 347 19.93 0.50 -13.79
C ALA A 347 20.89 1.30 -12.89
N LEU A 348 21.75 2.13 -13.49
CA LEU A 348 22.69 2.99 -12.77
C LEU A 348 21.96 4.06 -11.96
N ALA A 349 21.02 4.79 -12.57
CA ALA A 349 20.29 5.92 -11.98
C ALA A 349 19.40 5.56 -10.77
N ARG A 350 19.24 4.27 -10.44
CA ARG A 350 18.60 3.85 -9.17
C ARG A 350 19.41 4.25 -7.94
N ASP A 351 20.69 4.50 -8.12
CA ASP A 351 21.61 5.00 -7.10
C ASP A 351 21.94 6.45 -7.43
N PRO A 352 21.61 7.42 -6.54
CA PRO A 352 21.90 8.83 -6.76
C PRO A 352 23.39 9.09 -7.06
N ALA A 353 24.31 8.33 -6.45
CA ALA A 353 25.75 8.48 -6.65
C ALA A 353 26.20 8.11 -8.09
N CYS A 354 25.36 7.39 -8.83
CA CYS A 354 25.64 6.95 -10.20
C CYS A 354 24.93 7.78 -11.28
N LEU A 355 24.19 8.85 -10.92
CA LEU A 355 23.42 9.64 -11.87
C LEU A 355 24.29 10.29 -12.97
N THR A 356 25.47 10.79 -12.59
CA THR A 356 26.42 11.38 -13.54
C THR A 356 26.89 10.36 -14.58
N GLN A 357 27.29 9.17 -14.13
CA GLN A 357 27.74 8.06 -14.98
C GLN A 357 26.60 7.59 -15.90
N ALA A 358 25.38 7.45 -15.35
CA ALA A 358 24.18 7.13 -16.13
C ALA A 358 23.93 8.16 -17.24
N GLY A 359 24.06 9.45 -16.93
CA GLY A 359 23.91 10.53 -17.90
C GLY A 359 24.95 10.49 -19.01
N ARG A 360 26.23 10.21 -18.69
CA ARG A 360 27.29 10.05 -19.70
C ARG A 360 26.97 8.92 -20.68
N ILE A 361 26.60 7.75 -20.18
CA ILE A 361 26.25 6.60 -21.04
C ILE A 361 24.99 6.92 -21.86
N MET A 362 23.97 7.52 -21.26
CA MET A 362 22.75 7.91 -21.97
C MET A 362 23.02 8.92 -23.09
N SER A 363 23.94 9.86 -22.91
CA SER A 363 24.30 10.84 -23.95
C SER A 363 24.80 10.19 -25.24
N ARG A 364 25.43 9.01 -25.15
CA ARG A 364 25.90 8.22 -26.30
C ARG A 364 24.77 7.39 -26.93
N ILE A 365 23.87 6.85 -26.11
CA ILE A 365 22.79 5.96 -26.54
C ILE A 365 21.60 6.72 -27.14
N ARG A 366 21.28 7.92 -26.63
CA ARG A 366 20.04 8.65 -26.97
C ARG A 366 19.87 8.99 -28.46
N HIS A 367 20.94 8.90 -29.25
CA HIS A 367 20.92 9.11 -30.70
C HIS A 367 20.51 7.85 -31.48
N GLN A 368 20.46 6.69 -30.83
CA GLN A 368 19.99 5.43 -31.41
C GLN A 368 18.46 5.40 -31.46
N ALA A 369 17.89 4.78 -32.50
CA ALA A 369 16.45 4.57 -32.57
C ALA A 369 16.04 3.40 -31.64
N PRO A 370 14.97 3.55 -30.82
CA PRO A 370 14.48 2.45 -30.00
C PRO A 370 13.94 1.32 -30.88
N ARG A 371 14.41 0.09 -30.64
CA ARG A 371 14.03 -1.08 -31.45
C ARG A 371 12.82 -1.79 -30.87
N ILE A 372 12.73 -1.84 -29.54
CA ILE A 372 11.72 -2.61 -28.82
C ILE A 372 11.07 -1.82 -27.67
N ASN A 373 10.01 -2.39 -27.10
CA ASN A 373 9.29 -1.80 -25.97
C ASN A 373 10.20 -1.50 -24.76
N ARG A 374 11.16 -2.38 -24.51
CA ARG A 374 12.09 -2.28 -23.38
C ARG A 374 13.02 -1.08 -23.49
N ASP A 375 13.42 -0.69 -24.71
CA ASP A 375 14.32 0.45 -24.93
C ASP A 375 13.64 1.75 -24.49
N MET A 376 12.39 1.96 -24.93
CA MET A 376 11.57 3.09 -24.51
C MET A 376 11.35 3.10 -22.99
N GLN A 377 11.03 1.94 -22.42
CA GLN A 377 10.83 1.79 -20.98
C GLN A 377 12.04 2.27 -20.18
N ASN A 378 13.24 1.85 -20.58
CA ASN A 378 14.47 2.21 -19.88
C ASN A 378 14.84 3.68 -20.08
N PHE A 379 14.63 4.23 -21.29
CA PHE A 379 14.84 5.66 -21.52
C PHE A 379 13.95 6.52 -20.61
N PHE A 380 12.63 6.29 -20.62
CA PHE A 380 11.70 7.08 -19.80
C PHE A 380 11.93 6.87 -18.31
N ARG A 381 12.31 5.66 -17.87
CA ARG A 381 12.68 5.42 -16.48
C ARG A 381 13.93 6.22 -16.07
N TRP A 382 14.97 6.22 -16.90
CA TRP A 382 16.16 7.04 -16.66
C TRP A 382 15.79 8.53 -16.63
N ALA A 383 15.03 9.03 -17.61
CA ALA A 383 14.63 10.42 -17.68
C ALA A 383 13.80 10.84 -16.45
N GLN A 384 12.95 9.95 -15.95
CA GLN A 384 12.22 10.18 -14.71
C GLN A 384 13.16 10.36 -13.50
N LEU A 385 14.14 9.47 -13.34
CA LEU A 385 15.10 9.50 -12.22
C LEU A 385 16.08 10.68 -12.32
N ALA A 386 16.58 10.95 -13.53
CA ALA A 386 17.49 12.05 -13.83
C ALA A 386 16.80 13.42 -13.96
N GLN A 387 15.47 13.46 -13.83
CA GLN A 387 14.65 14.67 -14.00
C GLN A 387 14.80 15.33 -15.40
N ASP A 388 15.10 14.55 -16.44
CA ASP A 388 15.22 15.02 -17.85
C ASP A 388 13.85 15.05 -18.56
N ASP A 389 12.98 15.94 -18.10
CA ASP A 389 11.63 16.12 -18.63
C ASP A 389 11.62 16.55 -20.10
N ALA A 390 12.50 17.48 -20.47
CA ALA A 390 12.61 17.97 -21.84
C ALA A 390 13.12 16.87 -22.79
N GLY A 391 14.10 16.06 -22.36
CA GLY A 391 14.55 14.91 -23.11
C GLY A 391 13.47 13.83 -23.27
N ALA A 392 12.62 13.65 -22.25
CA ALA A 392 11.47 12.74 -22.32
C ALA A 392 10.44 13.18 -23.37
N GLU A 393 10.04 14.45 -23.37
CA GLU A 393 9.11 15.01 -24.36
C GLU A 393 9.67 14.88 -25.78
N ALA A 394 10.92 15.29 -25.99
CA ALA A 394 11.58 15.21 -27.29
C ALA A 394 11.64 13.76 -27.80
N PHE A 395 12.01 12.81 -26.94
CA PHE A 395 12.07 11.39 -27.32
C PHE A 395 10.69 10.84 -27.65
N PHE A 396 9.66 11.11 -26.84
CA PHE A 396 8.28 10.70 -27.10
C PHE A 396 7.76 11.24 -28.44
N GLY A 397 8.12 12.48 -28.77
CA GLY A 397 7.82 13.13 -30.06
C GLY A 397 8.37 12.36 -31.27
N THR A 398 9.51 11.69 -31.15
CA THR A 398 10.10 10.91 -32.25
C THR A 398 9.46 9.52 -32.45
N LEU A 399 8.69 9.03 -31.48
CA LEU A 399 8.07 7.72 -31.56
C LEU A 399 6.90 7.70 -32.55
N SER A 400 6.75 6.59 -33.28
CA SER A 400 5.56 6.33 -34.09
C SER A 400 4.31 6.14 -33.23
N GLU A 401 3.12 6.35 -33.81
CA GLU A 401 1.83 6.19 -33.12
C GLU A 401 1.71 4.81 -32.44
N THR A 402 2.16 3.75 -33.11
CA THR A 402 2.12 2.38 -32.54
C THR A 402 3.08 2.21 -31.36
N MET A 403 4.23 2.90 -31.34
CA MET A 403 5.20 2.84 -30.25
C MET A 403 4.75 3.65 -29.03
N ARG A 404 4.13 4.81 -29.24
CA ARG A 404 3.55 5.66 -28.18
C ARG A 404 2.52 4.93 -27.34
N ARG A 405 1.78 3.98 -27.94
CA ARG A 405 0.76 3.18 -27.24
C ARG A 405 1.29 1.92 -26.54
N ARG A 406 2.61 1.70 -26.46
CA ARG A 406 3.14 0.50 -25.80
C ARG A 406 3.44 0.75 -24.32
N ALA A 407 3.44 -0.34 -23.53
CA ALA A 407 3.68 -0.32 -22.09
C ALA A 407 5.01 0.33 -21.66
N GLY A 408 6.00 0.43 -22.57
CA GLY A 408 7.25 1.15 -22.30
C GLY A 408 7.04 2.65 -22.02
N CYS A 409 5.93 3.23 -22.47
CA CYS A 409 5.60 4.63 -22.21
C CYS A 409 4.93 4.87 -20.84
N LEU A 410 4.73 3.84 -19.99
CA LEU A 410 4.14 4.03 -18.65
C LEU A 410 4.98 4.96 -17.75
N TYR A 411 6.31 4.95 -17.89
CA TYR A 411 7.16 5.92 -17.17
C TYR A 411 6.98 7.34 -17.69
N TYR A 412 6.62 7.52 -18.96
CA TYR A 412 6.26 8.83 -19.50
C TYR A 412 4.93 9.34 -18.95
N VAL A 413 3.96 8.45 -18.70
CA VAL A 413 2.72 8.80 -17.94
C VAL A 413 3.06 9.38 -16.56
N ASN A 414 4.08 8.84 -15.88
CA ASN A 414 4.52 9.37 -14.59
C ASN A 414 5.19 10.75 -14.71
N ILE A 415 5.92 11.00 -15.80
CA ILE A 415 6.50 12.31 -16.11
C ILE A 415 5.40 13.34 -16.38
N LEU A 416 4.39 12.99 -17.20
CA LEU A 416 3.22 13.83 -17.44
C LEU A 416 2.48 14.17 -16.14
N GLN A 417 2.26 13.18 -15.27
CA GLN A 417 1.70 13.46 -13.94
C GLN A 417 2.59 14.39 -13.14
N ARG A 418 3.91 14.15 -13.07
CA ARG A 418 4.86 14.98 -12.33
C ARG A 418 4.76 16.45 -12.75
N GLN A 419 4.53 16.71 -14.03
CA GLN A 419 4.34 18.03 -14.63
C GLN A 419 2.93 18.63 -14.42
N GLY A 420 2.01 17.92 -13.78
CA GLY A 420 0.61 18.35 -13.61
C GLY A 420 -0.27 18.16 -14.85
N ARG A 421 0.20 17.46 -15.90
CA ARG A 421 -0.53 17.19 -17.15
C ARG A 421 -1.40 15.94 -17.04
N PHE A 422 -2.35 15.97 -16.10
CA PHE A 422 -3.11 14.79 -15.70
C PHE A 422 -4.01 14.21 -16.81
N ASP A 423 -4.68 15.06 -17.59
CA ASP A 423 -5.52 14.62 -18.72
C ASP A 423 -4.73 13.89 -19.82
N GLU A 424 -3.53 14.41 -20.14
CA GLU A 424 -2.64 13.79 -21.12
C GLU A 424 -2.11 12.45 -20.59
N ALA A 425 -1.72 12.41 -19.31
CA ALA A 425 -1.32 11.18 -18.63
C ALA A 425 -2.44 10.13 -18.68
N ARG A 426 -3.69 10.53 -18.42
CA ARG A 426 -4.87 9.65 -18.40
C ARG A 426 -5.22 9.12 -19.79
N THR A 427 -5.14 9.98 -20.79
CA THR A 427 -5.38 9.63 -22.20
C THR A 427 -4.34 8.62 -22.68
N LEU A 428 -3.06 8.88 -22.42
CA LEU A 428 -1.98 7.99 -22.78
C LEU A 428 -2.09 6.63 -22.06
N LEU A 429 -2.39 6.64 -20.76
CA LEU A 429 -2.60 5.42 -19.98
C LEU A 429 -3.71 4.54 -20.58
N ARG A 430 -4.86 5.14 -20.93
CA ARG A 430 -5.98 4.44 -21.58
C ARG A 430 -5.53 3.79 -22.88
N ASP A 431 -4.81 4.52 -23.71
CA ASP A 431 -4.33 4.01 -25.00
C ASP A 431 -3.29 2.88 -24.82
N ILE A 432 -2.43 2.96 -23.81
CA ILE A 432 -1.50 1.88 -23.46
C ILE A 432 -2.26 0.64 -22.98
N HIS A 433 -3.25 0.81 -22.10
CA HIS A 433 -4.07 -0.29 -21.59
C HIS A 433 -4.85 -0.97 -22.70
N GLY A 434 -5.50 -0.18 -23.57
CA GLY A 434 -6.21 -0.70 -24.73
C GLY A 434 -5.30 -1.46 -25.68
N GLN A 435 -4.08 -0.97 -25.92
CA GLN A 435 -3.11 -1.68 -26.77
C GLN A 435 -2.60 -2.98 -26.13
N ALA A 436 -2.47 -3.04 -24.80
CA ALA A 436 -2.11 -4.25 -24.08
C ALA A 436 -3.23 -5.30 -24.15
N LEU A 437 -4.49 -4.90 -23.90
CA LEU A 437 -5.65 -5.77 -23.97
C LEU A 437 -5.95 -6.27 -25.38
N ALA A 438 -5.59 -5.51 -26.42
CA ALA A 438 -5.74 -5.95 -27.79
C ALA A 438 -4.93 -7.22 -28.12
N ASN A 439 -3.97 -7.65 -27.29
CA ASN A 439 -3.23 -8.90 -27.49
C ASN A 439 -3.59 -9.94 -26.41
N PRO A 440 -4.67 -10.72 -26.59
CA PRO A 440 -5.18 -11.62 -25.55
C PRO A 440 -4.16 -12.69 -25.14
N SER A 441 -3.31 -13.15 -26.07
CA SER A 441 -2.29 -14.18 -25.82
C SER A 441 -1.06 -13.70 -25.03
N LYS A 442 -0.95 -12.38 -24.78
CA LYS A 442 0.18 -11.74 -24.10
C LYS A 442 -0.26 -10.74 -23.02
N VAL A 443 -1.53 -10.82 -22.59
CA VAL A 443 -2.00 -9.98 -21.49
C VAL A 443 -1.15 -10.24 -20.25
N ASN A 444 -0.80 -9.18 -19.53
CA ASN A 444 -0.14 -9.26 -18.24
C ASN A 444 -1.15 -8.80 -17.20
N ALA A 445 -1.69 -9.73 -16.41
CA ALA A 445 -2.77 -9.44 -15.47
C ALA A 445 -2.35 -8.39 -14.42
N VAL A 446 -1.11 -8.46 -13.95
CA VAL A 446 -0.56 -7.53 -12.96
C VAL A 446 -0.50 -6.09 -13.50
N THR A 447 0.02 -5.93 -14.71
CA THR A 447 0.11 -4.62 -15.37
C THR A 447 -1.28 -4.09 -15.72
N SER A 448 -2.20 -4.96 -16.16
CA SER A 448 -3.60 -4.60 -16.45
C SER A 448 -4.30 -4.03 -15.21
N HIS A 449 -4.24 -4.74 -14.08
CA HIS A 449 -4.82 -4.28 -12.82
C HIS A 449 -4.15 -2.98 -12.32
N GLY A 450 -2.82 -2.87 -12.45
CA GLY A 450 -2.10 -1.63 -12.14
C GLY A 450 -2.59 -0.44 -12.96
N MET A 451 -2.87 -0.62 -14.27
CA MET A 451 -3.43 0.44 -15.12
C MET A 451 -4.86 0.82 -14.74
N ILE A 452 -5.68 -0.12 -14.24
CA ILE A 452 -7.03 0.17 -13.72
C ILE A 452 -6.95 1.08 -12.49
N LYS A 453 -6.11 0.72 -11.51
CA LYS A 453 -5.89 1.56 -10.31
C LYS A 453 -5.35 2.93 -10.69
N ARG A 454 -4.38 2.96 -11.60
CA ARG A 454 -3.75 4.18 -12.10
C ARG A 454 -4.70 5.10 -12.86
N ALA A 455 -5.70 4.54 -13.55
CA ALA A 455 -6.74 5.33 -14.21
C ALA A 455 -7.57 6.11 -13.19
N GLY A 456 -8.05 5.43 -12.14
CA GLY A 456 -8.82 6.10 -11.08
C GLY A 456 -8.00 7.10 -10.26
N GLU A 457 -6.70 6.85 -10.07
CA GLU A 457 -5.77 7.83 -9.50
C GLU A 457 -5.71 9.13 -10.31
N LEU A 458 -5.55 9.02 -11.63
CA LEU A 458 -5.47 10.18 -12.52
C LEU A 458 -6.83 10.87 -12.62
N ASP A 459 -7.93 10.13 -12.65
CA ASP A 459 -9.29 10.70 -12.65
C ASP A 459 -9.51 11.53 -11.37
N PHE A 460 -9.09 11.03 -10.21
CA PHE A 460 -9.10 11.80 -8.96
C PHE A 460 -8.22 13.05 -9.01
N LEU A 461 -7.01 12.96 -9.59
CA LEU A 461 -6.11 14.12 -9.72
C LEU A 461 -6.65 15.17 -10.70
N ILE A 462 -7.31 14.78 -11.78
CA ILE A 462 -7.96 15.69 -12.73
C ILE A 462 -9.05 16.49 -12.02
N GLU A 463 -9.96 15.81 -11.32
CA GLU A 463 -11.02 16.47 -10.55
C GLU A 463 -10.45 17.35 -9.43
N THR A 464 -9.43 16.84 -8.72
CA THR A 464 -8.72 17.61 -7.69
C THR A 464 -8.08 18.88 -8.26
N ALA A 465 -7.46 18.82 -9.44
CA ALA A 465 -6.83 19.97 -10.08
C ALA A 465 -7.86 21.04 -10.45
N GLN A 466 -9.02 20.64 -10.99
CA GLN A 466 -10.13 21.54 -11.31
C GLN A 466 -10.63 22.26 -10.06
N ILE A 467 -10.89 21.51 -8.99
CA ILE A 467 -11.31 22.06 -7.69
C ILE A 467 -10.21 22.98 -7.14
N TRP A 468 -8.95 22.58 -7.21
CA TRP A 468 -7.80 23.34 -6.68
C TRP A 468 -7.61 24.69 -7.39
N GLN A 469 -7.83 24.72 -8.70
CA GLN A 469 -7.71 25.91 -9.54
C GLN A 469 -8.89 26.87 -9.42
N SER A 470 -10.01 26.44 -8.83
CA SER A 470 -11.16 27.32 -8.57
C SER A 470 -10.86 28.48 -7.62
N VAL A 471 -9.79 28.36 -6.83
CA VAL A 471 -9.26 29.42 -5.96
C VAL A 471 -7.79 29.64 -6.33
N PRO A 472 -7.38 30.84 -6.79
CA PRO A 472 -5.98 31.11 -7.10
C PRO A 472 -5.13 31.15 -5.82
N GLN A 473 -3.81 31.04 -5.97
CA GLN A 473 -2.90 31.39 -4.86
C GLN A 473 -2.94 32.90 -4.60
N PRO A 474 -2.79 33.35 -3.34
CA PRO A 474 -2.61 34.76 -3.05
C PRO A 474 -1.27 35.25 -3.63
N THR A 475 -1.28 36.44 -4.22
CA THR A 475 -0.08 37.10 -4.76
C THR A 475 0.77 37.77 -3.69
N ASP A 476 0.15 38.12 -2.56
CA ASP A 476 0.79 38.59 -1.34
C ASP A 476 0.34 37.71 -0.16
N PRO A 477 0.98 36.55 0.06
CA PRO A 477 0.55 35.59 1.06
C PRO A 477 0.67 36.18 2.48
N GLN A 478 -0.44 36.15 3.23
CA GLN A 478 -0.46 36.50 4.66
C GLN A 478 0.17 35.42 5.54
N GLY A 479 0.32 34.22 5.00
CA GLY A 479 0.87 33.05 5.67
C GLY A 479 1.08 31.91 4.67
N LEU A 480 1.88 30.91 5.03
CA LEU A 480 2.18 29.74 4.22
C LEU A 480 1.63 28.48 4.89
N VAL A 481 1.07 27.57 4.10
CA VAL A 481 0.64 26.24 4.55
C VAL A 481 1.44 25.20 3.80
N VAL A 482 2.45 24.62 4.44
CA VAL A 482 3.31 23.62 3.83
C VAL A 482 2.69 22.24 4.03
N ILE A 483 2.46 21.51 2.93
CA ILE A 483 1.96 20.13 2.95
C ILE A 483 2.97 19.15 2.32
N PRO A 484 3.39 18.10 3.05
CA PRO A 484 4.38 17.12 2.58
C PRO A 484 3.77 15.86 1.95
N ALA A 485 2.55 15.90 1.41
CA ALA A 485 1.91 14.72 0.84
C ALA A 485 2.81 14.06 -0.22
N ARG A 486 3.26 12.81 0.02
CA ARG A 486 4.27 12.13 -0.82
C ARG A 486 3.69 11.41 -2.03
N ASN A 487 2.40 11.08 -1.95
CA ASN A 487 1.67 10.33 -2.96
C ASN A 487 0.16 10.62 -2.84
N ILE A 488 -0.62 10.02 -3.74
CA ILE A 488 -2.07 10.22 -3.81
C ILE A 488 -2.77 9.66 -2.56
N ASP A 489 -2.29 8.56 -1.99
CA ASP A 489 -2.84 7.98 -0.76
C ASP A 489 -2.66 8.91 0.47
N ALA A 490 -1.57 9.67 0.51
CA ALA A 490 -1.37 10.71 1.51
C ALA A 490 -2.25 11.93 1.19
N LEU A 491 -2.23 12.44 -0.06
CA LEU A 491 -2.98 13.63 -0.47
C LEU A 491 -4.47 13.52 -0.13
N ARG A 492 -5.09 12.37 -0.44
CA ARG A 492 -6.52 12.16 -0.15
C ARG A 492 -6.87 12.17 1.33
N ARG A 493 -5.92 12.06 2.25
CA ARG A 493 -6.19 12.15 3.70
C ARG A 493 -6.16 13.59 4.20
N TYR A 494 -5.54 14.52 3.46
CA TYR A 494 -5.53 15.94 3.80
C TYR A 494 -6.93 16.57 3.67
N PRO A 495 -7.21 17.64 4.42
CA PRO A 495 -8.48 18.37 4.33
C PRO A 495 -8.46 19.34 3.14
N LEU A 496 -8.55 18.81 1.92
CA LEU A 496 -8.42 19.59 0.68
C LEU A 496 -9.36 20.81 0.61
N MET A 497 -10.58 20.72 1.13
CA MET A 497 -11.52 21.85 1.16
C MET A 497 -11.16 22.92 2.20
N VAL A 498 -10.49 22.54 3.31
CA VAL A 498 -9.95 23.49 4.30
C VAL A 498 -8.74 24.21 3.71
N LEU A 499 -7.88 23.51 2.97
CA LEU A 499 -6.75 24.12 2.28
C LEU A 499 -7.22 25.17 1.24
N LEU A 500 -8.29 24.88 0.50
CA LEU A 500 -8.92 25.88 -0.38
C LEU A 500 -9.45 27.10 0.37
N GLU A 501 -10.07 26.87 1.52
CA GLU A 501 -10.58 27.96 2.36
C GLU A 501 -9.45 28.83 2.91
N LEU A 502 -8.32 28.22 3.30
CA LEU A 502 -7.11 28.96 3.68
C LEU A 502 -6.56 29.81 2.52
N LYS A 503 -6.58 29.30 1.28
CA LYS A 503 -6.25 30.11 0.08
C LYS A 503 -7.16 31.32 -0.06
N ARG A 504 -8.47 31.17 0.11
CA ARG A 504 -9.42 32.30 0.06
C ARG A 504 -9.13 33.37 1.12
N ARG A 505 -8.61 32.94 2.26
CA ARG A 505 -8.23 33.79 3.39
C ARG A 505 -6.81 34.35 3.27
N GLY A 506 -6.17 34.23 2.11
CA GLY A 506 -4.86 34.85 1.85
C GLY A 506 -3.66 34.02 2.25
N TRP A 507 -3.83 32.75 2.63
CA TRP A 507 -2.71 31.84 2.91
C TRP A 507 -2.29 31.06 1.67
N ALA A 508 -1.00 31.09 1.32
CA ALA A 508 -0.50 30.29 0.20
C ALA A 508 -0.31 28.84 0.63
N VAL A 509 -0.89 27.89 -0.09
CA VAL A 509 -0.72 26.45 0.20
C VAL A 509 0.38 25.88 -0.68
N ILE A 510 1.43 25.34 -0.04
CA ILE A 510 2.70 24.96 -0.64
C ILE A 510 2.83 23.42 -0.60
N PRO A 511 2.44 22.70 -1.68
CA PRO A 511 2.74 21.28 -1.81
C PRO A 511 4.21 21.07 -2.13
N LEU A 512 4.94 20.35 -1.28
CA LEU A 512 6.37 20.12 -1.48
C LEU A 512 6.67 19.12 -2.62
N VAL A 513 5.77 18.15 -2.85
CA VAL A 513 6.00 17.05 -3.80
C VAL A 513 5.28 17.30 -5.12
N GLN A 514 5.99 17.10 -6.22
CA GLN A 514 5.47 17.28 -7.58
C GLN A 514 4.37 16.28 -7.96
N GLY A 515 3.48 16.71 -8.86
CA GLY A 515 2.52 15.83 -9.53
C GLY A 515 1.33 15.37 -8.69
N LEU A 516 0.99 16.10 -7.62
CA LEU A 516 -0.18 15.84 -6.78
C LEU A 516 -1.20 16.99 -6.82
N LEU A 517 -0.71 18.23 -6.84
CA LEU A 517 -1.51 19.43 -7.04
C LEU A 517 -0.85 20.28 -8.15
N PRO A 518 -1.63 21.03 -8.94
CA PRO A 518 -1.07 21.85 -10.00
C PRO A 518 -0.21 22.98 -9.43
N PHE A 519 0.89 23.29 -10.13
CA PHE A 519 1.73 24.43 -9.78
C PHE A 519 0.96 25.74 -10.01
N GLN A 520 0.90 26.58 -8.98
CA GLN A 520 0.34 27.91 -9.03
C GLN A 520 1.34 28.84 -8.34
N PRO A 521 1.98 29.78 -9.05
CA PRO A 521 2.95 30.68 -8.44
C PRO A 521 2.24 31.70 -7.55
N THR A 522 2.90 32.07 -6.46
CA THR A 522 2.56 33.22 -5.62
C THR A 522 3.15 34.51 -6.19
N GLY A 523 4.16 34.40 -7.08
CA GLY A 523 4.90 35.55 -7.61
C GLY A 523 6.10 35.95 -6.74
N ARG A 524 6.36 35.21 -5.64
CA ARG A 524 7.52 35.36 -4.77
C ARG A 524 8.49 34.19 -5.00
N PRO A 525 9.64 34.41 -5.67
CA PRO A 525 10.55 33.33 -6.05
C PRO A 525 11.00 32.43 -4.88
N GLU A 526 11.22 33.01 -3.70
CA GLU A 526 11.62 32.31 -2.49
C GLU A 526 10.52 31.37 -1.94
N ILE A 527 9.24 31.70 -2.13
CA ILE A 527 8.12 30.82 -1.77
C ILE A 527 7.89 29.79 -2.87
N ASP A 528 7.89 30.25 -4.13
CA ASP A 528 7.60 29.41 -5.31
C ASP A 528 8.64 28.30 -5.49
N LEU A 529 9.87 28.50 -5.01
CA LEU A 529 10.93 27.49 -4.95
C LEU A 529 10.53 26.25 -4.13
N MET A 530 9.70 26.39 -3.10
CA MET A 530 9.25 25.26 -2.28
C MET A 530 8.20 24.39 -2.98
N VAL A 531 7.41 24.97 -3.88
CA VAL A 531 6.31 24.29 -4.56
C VAL A 531 6.87 23.23 -5.52
N GLY A 532 6.60 21.96 -5.25
CA GLY A 532 7.17 20.87 -6.04
C GLY A 532 8.71 20.82 -5.98
N SER A 533 9.30 21.28 -4.88
CA SER A 533 10.74 21.18 -4.62
C SER A 533 11.24 19.73 -4.55
N LEU A 534 10.35 18.77 -4.29
CA LEU A 534 10.65 17.34 -4.17
C LEU A 534 9.97 16.54 -5.28
N THR A 535 10.71 15.60 -5.85
CA THR A 535 10.15 14.60 -6.76
C THR A 535 9.57 13.42 -5.98
N PRO A 536 8.57 12.70 -6.52
CA PRO A 536 8.07 11.45 -5.92
C PRO A 536 9.14 10.34 -5.76
N ASN A 537 10.31 10.51 -6.38
CA ASN A 537 11.42 9.55 -6.36
C ASN A 537 12.49 9.88 -5.30
N GLN A 538 12.19 10.71 -4.28
CA GLN A 538 13.13 11.06 -3.20
C GLN A 538 14.34 11.90 -3.66
N HIS A 539 14.07 12.93 -4.47
CA HIS A 539 15.09 13.89 -4.87
C HIS A 539 14.56 15.30 -4.76
N LEU A 540 15.43 16.24 -4.38
CA LEU A 540 15.17 17.65 -4.61
C LEU A 540 15.31 17.97 -6.11
N THR A 541 14.60 18.99 -6.57
CA THR A 541 14.89 19.60 -7.86
C THR A 541 16.26 20.28 -7.83
N ALA A 542 16.89 20.48 -8.99
CA ALA A 542 18.19 21.14 -9.05
C ALA A 542 18.19 22.54 -8.38
N ALA A 543 17.09 23.29 -8.51
CA ALA A 543 16.92 24.59 -7.88
C ALA A 543 16.81 24.48 -6.35
N ALA A 544 16.01 23.54 -5.84
CA ALA A 544 15.85 23.34 -4.41
C ALA A 544 17.11 22.75 -3.77
N GLU A 545 17.82 21.85 -4.45
CA GLU A 545 19.09 21.28 -3.99
C GLU A 545 20.15 22.36 -3.78
N ALA A 546 20.20 23.36 -4.68
CA ALA A 546 21.14 24.47 -4.60
C ALA A 546 20.81 25.50 -3.50
N ALA A 547 19.53 25.61 -3.13
CA ALA A 547 19.04 26.67 -2.25
C ALA A 547 18.71 26.19 -0.82
N PHE A 548 18.25 24.94 -0.66
CA PHE A 548 17.88 24.42 0.65
C PHE A 548 19.13 24.09 1.46
N PRO A 549 19.21 24.51 2.73
CA PRO A 549 20.39 24.30 3.55
C PRO A 549 20.67 22.81 3.72
N ALA A 550 21.95 22.44 3.74
CA ALA A 550 22.37 21.11 4.17
C ALA A 550 22.09 20.93 5.67
N LEU A 551 21.77 19.71 6.09
CA LEU A 551 21.51 19.42 7.49
C LEU A 551 22.82 19.16 8.23
N THR A 552 22.99 19.82 9.38
CA THR A 552 23.99 19.47 10.38
C THR A 552 23.35 18.60 11.47
N GLY A 553 24.11 17.69 12.05
CA GLY A 553 23.65 16.86 13.18
C GLY A 553 22.55 15.86 12.85
N PHE A 554 22.29 15.58 11.57
CA PHE A 554 21.32 14.57 11.13
C PHE A 554 22.00 13.19 11.02
N VAL A 555 21.63 12.26 11.90
CA VAL A 555 22.25 10.93 12.01
C VAL A 555 21.19 9.87 11.78
N ALA A 556 21.28 9.17 10.64
CA ALA A 556 20.37 8.10 10.24
C ALA A 556 21.09 6.74 10.31
N GLU A 557 20.62 5.84 11.18
CA GLU A 557 21.22 4.53 11.42
C GLU A 557 20.11 3.45 11.39
N PRO A 558 19.63 3.03 10.20
CA PRO A 558 18.52 2.09 10.07
C PRO A 558 18.79 0.73 10.73
N ALA A 559 20.04 0.26 10.72
CA ALA A 559 20.46 -0.98 11.39
C ALA A 559 20.38 -0.92 12.93
N ARG A 560 20.24 0.27 13.51
CA ARG A 560 20.08 0.48 14.96
C ARG A 560 18.70 1.02 15.33
N GLY A 561 17.81 1.19 14.36
CA GLY A 561 16.51 1.84 14.59
C GLY A 561 16.62 3.28 15.07
N ARG A 562 17.72 3.98 14.73
CA ARG A 562 18.06 5.28 15.31
C ARG A 562 18.03 6.37 14.25
N LEU A 563 17.34 7.46 14.58
CA LEU A 563 17.31 8.68 13.78
C LEU A 563 17.37 9.90 14.70
N LEU A 564 18.42 10.70 14.57
CA LEU A 564 18.61 11.92 15.37
C LEU A 564 18.75 13.13 14.45
N TRP A 565 18.29 14.29 14.92
CA TRP A 565 18.61 15.57 14.31
C TRP A 565 18.88 16.62 15.39
N ASN A 566 20.16 16.92 15.59
CA ASN A 566 20.63 17.71 16.73
C ASN A 566 20.17 17.09 18.06
N ASP A 567 19.32 17.79 18.82
CA ASP A 567 18.71 17.39 20.08
C ASP A 567 17.38 16.64 19.92
N LEU A 568 16.85 16.52 18.69
CA LEU A 568 15.62 15.79 18.41
C LEU A 568 15.88 14.31 18.18
N ASP A 569 15.18 13.46 18.93
CA ASP A 569 15.22 12.00 18.77
C ASP A 569 13.95 11.48 18.11
N PHE A 570 14.10 10.79 16.98
CA PHE A 570 13.03 10.19 16.20
C PHE A 570 13.05 8.65 16.25
N SER A 571 13.87 8.05 17.10
CA SER A 571 14.07 6.59 17.16
C SER A 571 12.77 5.84 17.51
N HIS A 572 11.87 6.45 18.29
CA HIS A 572 10.55 5.85 18.51
C HIS A 572 9.66 5.88 17.26
N ALA A 573 9.70 6.95 16.45
CA ALA A 573 8.99 6.99 15.17
C ALA A 573 9.54 5.95 14.17
N VAL A 574 10.86 5.69 14.22
CA VAL A 574 11.50 4.60 13.48
C VAL A 574 10.97 3.23 13.94
N TRP A 575 10.89 3.02 15.26
CA TRP A 575 10.30 1.81 15.83
C TRP A 575 8.84 1.63 15.42
N GLU A 576 8.02 2.69 15.45
CA GLU A 576 6.60 2.64 15.06
C GLU A 576 6.44 2.19 13.60
N ASP A 577 7.20 2.76 12.66
CA ASP A 577 7.14 2.32 11.27
C ASP A 577 7.67 0.89 11.08
N ALA A 578 8.68 0.48 11.85
CA ALA A 578 9.16 -0.91 11.83
C ALA A 578 8.11 -1.88 12.37
N ALA A 579 7.45 -1.52 13.47
CA ALA A 579 6.41 -2.29 14.13
C ALA A 579 5.19 -2.46 13.21
N ILE A 580 4.73 -1.39 12.57
CA ILE A 580 3.64 -1.44 11.58
C ILE A 580 4.03 -2.27 10.36
N ASN A 581 5.27 -2.14 9.87
CA ASN A 581 5.73 -2.88 8.70
C ASN A 581 5.80 -4.40 8.96
N ARG A 582 6.34 -4.79 10.12
CA ARG A 582 6.51 -6.19 10.52
C ARG A 582 5.34 -6.77 11.31
N ARG A 583 4.38 -5.93 11.69
CA ARG A 583 3.18 -6.29 12.46
C ARG A 583 3.52 -6.96 13.79
N ARG A 584 4.50 -6.40 14.51
CA ARG A 584 5.00 -6.90 15.79
C ARG A 584 5.63 -5.79 16.64
N TYR A 585 5.84 -6.05 17.92
CA TYR A 585 6.44 -5.10 18.88
C TYR A 585 7.96 -5.21 18.93
N ASP A 586 8.48 -6.43 19.08
CA ASP A 586 9.91 -6.68 19.16
C ASP A 586 10.54 -6.64 17.76
N ILE A 587 11.39 -5.65 17.51
CA ILE A 587 11.95 -5.40 16.18
C ILE A 587 13.36 -5.97 16.08
N SER A 588 13.57 -6.78 15.04
CA SER A 588 14.93 -7.15 14.59
C SER A 588 15.39 -6.15 13.53
N TYR A 589 16.25 -5.21 13.92
CA TYR A 589 16.83 -4.24 13.00
C TYR A 589 17.92 -4.84 12.10
N ASP A 590 18.37 -6.06 12.34
CA ASP A 590 19.32 -6.78 11.48
C ASP A 590 18.69 -7.25 10.16
N CYS A 591 17.35 -7.26 10.08
CA CYS A 591 16.62 -7.66 8.88
C CYS A 591 16.93 -6.74 7.68
N PRO A 592 17.58 -7.22 6.59
CA PRO A 592 18.00 -6.34 5.50
C PRO A 592 16.84 -5.65 4.76
N GLU A 593 15.72 -6.36 4.59
CA GLU A 593 14.51 -5.79 3.98
C GLU A 593 13.87 -4.71 4.86
N LEU A 594 14.06 -4.77 6.19
CA LEU A 594 13.59 -3.72 7.10
C LEU A 594 14.52 -2.51 7.04
N GLN A 595 15.84 -2.73 7.06
CA GLN A 595 16.83 -1.67 6.95
C GLN A 595 16.65 -0.85 5.66
N SER A 596 16.39 -1.53 4.53
CA SER A 596 16.10 -0.87 3.26
C SER A 596 14.83 0.00 3.31
N TYR A 597 13.76 -0.51 3.93
CA TYR A 597 12.53 0.23 4.14
C TYR A 597 12.72 1.46 5.04
N LEU A 598 13.40 1.30 6.18
CA LEU A 598 13.67 2.38 7.13
C LEU A 598 14.63 3.42 6.55
N GLY A 599 15.68 3.00 5.85
CA GLY A 599 16.62 3.90 5.18
C GLY A 599 15.91 4.84 4.21
N MET A 600 15.00 4.29 3.39
CA MET A 600 14.17 5.09 2.50
C MET A 600 13.30 6.13 3.24
N LEU A 601 12.73 5.76 4.40
CA LEU A 601 11.95 6.70 5.22
C LEU A 601 12.85 7.77 5.85
N MET A 602 14.05 7.41 6.30
CA MET A 602 15.05 8.33 6.84
C MET A 602 15.54 9.31 5.77
N ASP A 603 15.74 8.87 4.53
CA ASP A 603 16.10 9.73 3.40
C ASP A 603 14.99 10.74 3.10
N TRP A 604 13.73 10.28 3.01
CA TRP A 604 12.57 11.18 2.94
C TRP A 604 12.56 12.19 4.09
N THR A 605 12.88 11.75 5.29
CA THR A 605 12.90 12.59 6.48
C THR A 605 13.96 13.67 6.38
N GLY A 606 15.16 13.35 5.91
CA GLY A 606 16.23 14.32 5.64
C GLY A 606 15.83 15.35 4.60
N LEU A 607 15.21 14.92 3.49
CA LEU A 607 14.75 15.84 2.43
C LEU A 607 13.68 16.82 2.95
N LEU A 608 12.70 16.33 3.73
CA LEU A 608 11.67 17.18 4.32
C LEU A 608 12.24 18.09 5.41
N ALA A 609 13.23 17.65 6.19
CA ALA A 609 13.91 18.49 7.16
C ALA A 609 14.66 19.65 6.51
N ARG A 610 15.25 19.46 5.31
CA ARG A 610 15.86 20.55 4.53
C ARG A 610 14.83 21.59 4.10
N ALA A 611 13.68 21.15 3.58
CA ALA A 611 12.58 22.05 3.22
C ALA A 611 12.01 22.79 4.44
N LEU A 612 11.88 22.08 5.57
CA LEU A 612 11.44 22.64 6.85
C LEU A 612 12.39 23.72 7.36
N ARG A 613 13.70 23.48 7.29
CA ARG A 613 14.73 24.49 7.62
C ARG A 613 14.63 25.72 6.73
N TYR A 614 14.52 25.52 5.42
CA TYR A 614 14.37 26.60 4.47
C TYR A 614 13.14 27.48 4.78
N ALA A 615 11.98 26.85 5.06
CA ALA A 615 10.76 27.56 5.43
C ALA A 615 10.90 28.35 6.74
N HIS A 616 11.60 27.79 7.73
CA HIS A 616 11.86 28.49 8.99
C HIS A 616 12.84 29.66 8.82
N ASP A 617 13.90 29.48 8.04
CA ASP A 617 14.87 30.55 7.76
C ASP A 617 14.20 31.71 7.00
N LEU A 618 13.27 31.41 6.09
CA LEU A 618 12.44 32.41 5.40
C LEU A 618 11.56 33.20 6.38
N GLU A 619 10.87 32.51 7.29
CA GLU A 619 10.05 33.16 8.33
C GLU A 619 10.90 34.09 9.21
N ARG A 620 12.06 33.61 9.68
CA ARG A 620 12.98 34.38 10.53
C ARG A 620 13.59 35.60 9.84
N ALA A 621 13.71 35.55 8.51
CA ALA A 621 14.16 36.68 7.70
C ALA A 621 13.10 37.78 7.51
N GLY A 622 11.98 37.70 8.22
CA GLY A 622 10.84 38.64 8.09
C GLY A 622 9.77 38.16 7.11
N GLY A 623 9.83 36.90 6.68
CA GLY A 623 8.81 36.27 5.85
C GLY A 623 7.46 36.12 6.56
N PRO A 624 6.43 35.69 5.80
CA PRO A 624 5.11 35.41 6.35
C PRO A 624 5.15 34.24 7.36
N PRO A 625 4.19 34.16 8.30
CA PRO A 625 4.00 32.99 9.15
C PRO A 625 3.93 31.69 8.36
N VAL A 626 4.44 30.60 8.94
CA VAL A 626 4.47 29.27 8.33
C VAL A 626 3.74 28.27 9.21
N MET A 627 2.75 27.64 8.61
CA MET A 627 2.03 26.50 9.16
C MET A 627 2.45 25.23 8.42
N HIS A 628 2.84 24.20 9.16
CA HIS A 628 3.01 22.85 8.63
C HIS A 628 1.79 22.01 8.99
N MET A 629 1.16 21.39 7.99
CA MET A 629 0.09 20.42 8.23
C MET A 629 0.60 19.01 7.98
N SER A 630 0.43 18.10 8.94
CA SER A 630 0.78 16.69 8.76
C SER A 630 -0.32 15.74 9.26
N LEU A 631 -0.35 14.54 8.68
CA LEU A 631 -1.35 13.52 8.96
C LEU A 631 -0.98 12.65 10.15
N PHE A 632 0.33 12.44 10.33
CA PHE A 632 0.88 11.58 11.36
C PHE A 632 1.84 12.37 12.23
N ASN A 633 1.59 12.37 13.54
CA ASN A 633 2.41 13.03 14.55
C ASN A 633 3.61 12.19 15.01
N ALA A 634 3.55 10.87 14.83
CA ALA A 634 4.44 9.88 15.46
C ALA A 634 5.11 8.92 14.46
N ARG A 635 4.94 9.16 13.15
CA ARG A 635 5.47 8.29 12.11
C ARG A 635 6.33 9.05 11.12
N LEU A 636 7.32 8.40 10.54
CA LEU A 636 8.18 9.00 9.55
C LEU A 636 7.49 9.11 8.18
N PRO A 637 7.80 10.18 7.42
CA PRO A 637 8.67 11.29 7.81
C PRO A 637 7.92 12.43 8.54
N ASP A 638 6.59 12.37 8.64
CA ASP A 638 5.72 13.46 9.12
C ASP A 638 6.00 13.89 10.58
N ALA A 639 6.52 12.99 11.44
CA ALA A 639 6.83 13.27 12.84
C ALA A 639 7.79 14.44 13.04
N ILE A 640 8.64 14.77 12.05
CA ILE A 640 9.58 15.89 12.14
C ILE A 640 8.89 17.23 12.35
N TYR A 641 7.72 17.43 11.74
CA TYR A 641 7.05 18.73 11.79
C TYR A 641 6.59 19.05 13.22
N ALA A 642 5.97 18.07 13.87
CA ALA A 642 5.50 18.22 15.25
C ALA A 642 6.68 18.39 16.22
N ALA A 643 7.71 17.53 16.13
CA ALA A 643 8.86 17.58 17.02
C ALA A 643 9.65 18.89 16.87
N TYR A 644 9.95 19.29 15.62
CA TYR A 644 10.70 20.50 15.33
C TYR A 644 9.94 21.76 15.74
N ALA A 645 8.64 21.84 15.43
CA ALA A 645 7.83 22.99 15.83
C ALA A 645 7.62 23.06 17.36
N ARG A 646 7.63 21.93 18.07
CA ARG A 646 7.60 21.92 19.54
C ARG A 646 8.90 22.48 20.14
N ALA A 647 10.04 22.16 19.55
CA ALA A 647 11.35 22.58 20.03
C ALA A 647 11.72 24.02 19.62
N HIS A 648 11.40 24.42 18.40
CA HIS A 648 11.89 25.67 17.79
C HIS A 648 10.78 26.57 17.25
N GLY A 649 9.53 26.11 17.25
CA GLY A 649 8.42 26.86 16.68
C GLY A 649 7.79 27.86 17.63
N ASP A 650 7.00 28.74 17.03
CA ASP A 650 6.17 29.75 17.68
C ASP A 650 4.70 29.48 17.29
N PRO A 651 3.76 29.42 18.24
CA PRO A 651 2.36 29.08 17.97
C PRO A 651 1.62 29.97 16.95
N GLU A 652 2.15 31.14 16.60
CA GLU A 652 1.53 32.11 15.70
C GLU A 652 2.35 32.35 14.43
N ARG A 653 3.68 32.24 14.51
CA ARG A 653 4.62 32.51 13.41
C ARG A 653 5.14 31.25 12.72
N PHE A 654 5.43 30.18 13.47
CA PHE A 654 6.01 28.96 12.91
C PHE A 654 5.50 27.73 13.67
N PHE A 655 4.43 27.12 13.18
CA PHE A 655 3.67 26.14 13.96
C PHE A 655 3.24 24.91 13.15
N HIS A 656 2.90 23.87 13.89
CA HIS A 656 2.43 22.60 13.36
C HIS A 656 0.96 22.36 13.69
N VAL A 657 0.16 22.09 12.66
CA VAL A 657 -1.23 21.66 12.76
C VAL A 657 -1.33 20.17 12.43
N HIS A 658 -1.68 19.37 13.44
CA HIS A 658 -2.00 17.97 13.21
C HIS A 658 -3.43 17.86 12.69
N VAL A 659 -3.63 17.05 11.65
CA VAL A 659 -4.95 16.81 11.06
C VAL A 659 -5.32 15.32 11.17
N ALA A 660 -6.55 15.02 11.52
CA ALA A 660 -7.00 13.65 11.72
C ALA A 660 -8.47 13.44 11.37
N ASN A 661 -8.81 12.20 11.05
CA ASN A 661 -10.20 11.76 11.02
C ASN A 661 -10.80 11.87 12.45
N GLY A 662 -12.06 12.24 12.55
CA GLY A 662 -12.79 12.20 13.81
C GLY A 662 -12.96 10.75 14.30
N TYR A 663 -13.05 10.56 15.61
CA TYR A 663 -13.11 9.24 16.27
C TYR A 663 -14.49 8.56 16.15
N GLN A 664 -15.08 8.58 14.96
CA GLN A 664 -16.46 8.13 14.69
C GLN A 664 -16.66 6.62 14.82
N ASN A 665 -15.63 5.81 14.54
CA ASN A 665 -15.74 4.35 14.52
C ASN A 665 -16.05 3.75 15.89
N TYR A 666 -15.65 4.46 16.95
CA TYR A 666 -16.01 4.09 18.31
C TYR A 666 -17.53 4.07 18.52
N PHE A 667 -18.24 5.03 17.90
CA PHE A 667 -19.69 5.18 18.01
C PHE A 667 -20.46 4.37 16.97
N THR A 668 -19.88 4.16 15.78
CA THR A 668 -20.52 3.42 14.69
C THR A 668 -20.15 1.93 14.64
N ASN A 669 -19.28 1.45 15.53
CA ASN A 669 -18.77 0.08 15.58
C ASN A 669 -18.28 -0.44 14.21
N PHE A 670 -17.49 0.37 13.50
CA PHE A 670 -16.90 0.02 12.19
C PHE A 670 -17.90 -0.33 11.08
N THR A 671 -19.15 0.13 11.18
CA THR A 671 -20.18 -0.08 10.13
C THR A 671 -19.91 0.67 8.83
N THR A 672 -18.92 1.58 8.81
CA THR A 672 -18.45 2.28 7.61
C THR A 672 -16.93 2.22 7.50
N ASN A 673 -16.43 2.09 6.28
CA ASN A 673 -15.00 2.18 5.97
C ASN A 673 -14.54 3.61 5.65
N MET A 674 -15.47 4.57 5.51
CA MET A 674 -15.20 5.96 5.15
C MET A 674 -15.38 6.93 6.32
N SER A 675 -14.45 7.86 6.47
CA SER A 675 -14.56 8.96 7.44
C SER A 675 -15.52 10.04 6.98
N HIS A 676 -16.45 10.45 7.85
CA HIS A 676 -17.38 11.57 7.65
C HIS A 676 -17.09 12.75 8.61
N ARG A 677 -16.08 12.61 9.46
CA ARG A 677 -15.74 13.55 10.54
C ARG A 677 -14.28 13.94 10.44
N PHE A 678 -13.96 15.17 10.78
CA PHE A 678 -12.58 15.67 10.76
C PHE A 678 -12.27 16.56 11.95
N VAL A 679 -11.01 16.56 12.35
CA VAL A 679 -10.48 17.40 13.41
C VAL A 679 -9.07 17.83 13.08
N LEU A 680 -8.71 19.03 13.50
CA LEU A 680 -7.35 19.55 13.40
C LEU A 680 -7.02 20.39 14.62
N ARG A 681 -5.73 20.48 14.96
CA ARG A 681 -5.25 21.23 16.12
C ARG A 681 -3.85 21.78 15.87
N ASN A 682 -3.62 23.03 16.27
CA ASN A 682 -2.28 23.58 16.43
C ASN A 682 -1.59 22.92 17.65
N THR A 683 -0.74 21.94 17.37
CA THR A 683 0.00 21.16 18.40
C THR A 683 1.24 21.88 18.91
N THR A 684 1.70 22.95 18.25
CA THR A 684 2.73 23.85 18.79
C THR A 684 2.16 24.67 19.95
N ARG A 685 0.87 25.04 19.86
CA ARG A 685 0.11 25.67 20.95
C ARG A 685 -0.28 24.67 22.05
N ALA A 686 -0.79 23.50 21.66
CA ALA A 686 -1.23 22.44 22.58
C ALA A 686 -0.16 21.35 22.75
N ARG A 687 0.99 21.74 23.32
CA ARG A 687 2.20 20.89 23.40
C ARG A 687 2.01 19.63 24.23
N GLU A 688 1.09 19.67 25.20
CA GLU A 688 0.73 18.56 26.08
C GLU A 688 0.08 17.41 25.32
N THR A 689 -0.57 17.68 24.19
CA THR A 689 -1.29 16.65 23.43
C THR A 689 -0.41 16.00 22.38
N ARG A 690 -0.64 14.69 22.15
CA ARG A 690 -0.05 14.01 21.01
C ARG A 690 -0.83 14.25 19.72
N SER A 691 -2.15 14.24 19.76
CA SER A 691 -3.02 14.22 18.58
C SER A 691 -4.18 15.20 18.73
N ALA A 692 -4.72 15.67 17.60
CA ALA A 692 -5.95 16.44 17.52
C ALA A 692 -7.21 15.61 17.86
N SER A 693 -7.11 14.28 17.86
CA SER A 693 -8.26 13.37 18.02
C SER A 693 -8.76 13.21 19.46
N PHE A 694 -8.05 13.73 20.46
CA PHE A 694 -8.41 13.61 21.89
C PHE A 694 -8.60 14.99 22.50
N PRO A 695 -9.46 15.16 23.53
CA PRO A 695 -9.62 16.45 24.20
C PRO A 695 -8.32 16.93 24.84
N ARG A 696 -8.21 18.24 25.04
CA ARG A 696 -7.20 18.81 25.94
C ARG A 696 -7.72 18.73 27.38
N PRO A 697 -6.91 18.34 28.38
CA PRO A 697 -7.37 18.24 29.76
C PRO A 697 -8.08 19.51 30.27
N ALA A 698 -7.47 20.69 30.07
CA ALA A 698 -8.06 21.96 30.50
C ALA A 698 -9.36 22.33 29.77
N ASN A 699 -9.50 21.95 28.48
CA ASN A 699 -10.74 22.17 27.74
C ASN A 699 -11.84 21.22 28.24
N PHE A 700 -11.48 19.97 28.51
CA PHE A 700 -12.39 18.98 29.05
C PHE A 700 -12.93 19.39 30.42
N ASP A 701 -12.09 19.89 31.34
CA ASP A 701 -12.55 20.35 32.65
C ASP A 701 -13.57 21.50 32.56
N ARG A 702 -13.36 22.43 31.62
CA ARG A 702 -14.30 23.54 31.37
C ARG A 702 -15.60 23.04 30.73
N TYR A 703 -15.50 22.11 29.77
CA TYR A 703 -16.67 21.46 29.18
C TYR A 703 -17.47 20.68 30.23
N LEU A 704 -16.78 19.93 31.10
CA LEU A 704 -17.35 19.21 32.22
C LEU A 704 -18.14 20.14 33.13
N ALA A 705 -17.56 21.28 33.51
CA ALA A 705 -18.24 22.27 34.33
C ALA A 705 -19.52 22.81 33.67
N ALA A 706 -19.48 23.09 32.36
CA ALA A 706 -20.62 23.59 31.59
C ALA A 706 -21.72 22.52 31.40
N ALA A 707 -21.35 21.27 31.20
CA ALA A 707 -22.27 20.16 30.95
C ALA A 707 -22.95 19.59 32.21
N ARG A 708 -22.59 20.07 33.42
CA ARG A 708 -23.15 19.55 34.68
C ARG A 708 -24.67 19.58 34.74
N SER A 709 -25.32 20.60 34.17
CA SER A 709 -26.79 20.71 34.14
C SER A 709 -27.46 19.67 33.24
N GLU A 710 -26.75 19.15 32.26
CA GLU A 710 -27.25 18.19 31.26
C GLU A 710 -26.85 16.74 31.58
N LEU A 711 -26.07 16.53 32.65
CA LEU A 711 -25.53 15.24 33.04
C LEU A 711 -26.58 14.10 33.08
N PRO A 712 -27.80 14.27 33.63
CA PRO A 712 -28.80 13.20 33.60
C PRO A 712 -29.15 12.72 32.18
N GLN A 713 -29.24 13.64 31.21
CA GLN A 713 -29.53 13.30 29.81
C GLN A 713 -28.32 12.63 29.15
N ILE A 714 -27.12 13.14 29.41
CA ILE A 714 -25.87 12.56 28.90
C ILE A 714 -25.68 11.13 29.41
N ARG A 715 -25.91 10.88 30.71
CA ARG A 715 -25.84 9.52 31.28
C ARG A 715 -26.84 8.59 30.64
N ALA A 716 -28.08 9.03 30.42
CA ALA A 716 -29.09 8.23 29.75
C ALA A 716 -28.68 7.88 28.30
N ARG A 717 -28.05 8.82 27.57
CA ARG A 717 -27.58 8.62 26.21
C ARG A 717 -26.49 7.56 26.10
N PHE A 718 -25.55 7.52 27.07
CA PHE A 718 -24.37 6.64 27.03
C PHE A 718 -24.45 5.43 27.97
N ALA A 719 -25.56 5.23 28.68
CA ALA A 719 -25.76 4.09 29.60
C ALA A 719 -25.54 2.72 28.94
N HIS A 720 -25.87 2.59 27.64
CA HIS A 720 -25.71 1.34 26.90
C HIS A 720 -24.31 1.13 26.29
N THR A 721 -23.39 2.10 26.39
CA THR A 721 -22.07 2.01 25.75
C THR A 721 -21.26 0.81 26.25
N THR A 722 -21.35 0.50 27.56
CA THR A 722 -20.69 -0.68 28.16
C THR A 722 -21.37 -2.00 27.80
N GLN A 723 -22.65 -1.96 27.41
CA GLN A 723 -23.48 -3.13 27.08
C GLN A 723 -23.37 -3.58 25.61
N VAL A 724 -22.65 -2.82 24.78
CA VAL A 724 -22.43 -3.20 23.38
C VAL A 724 -21.55 -4.46 23.34
N ARG A 725 -22.12 -5.59 22.92
CA ARG A 725 -21.36 -6.82 22.64
C ARG A 725 -20.40 -6.57 21.48
N ARG A 726 -19.13 -6.33 21.79
CA ARG A 726 -18.05 -6.10 20.81
C ARG A 726 -17.17 -7.33 20.64
N SER A 727 -17.09 -8.16 21.67
CA SER A 727 -16.19 -9.31 21.76
C SER A 727 -16.94 -10.63 21.58
N THR A 728 -18.16 -10.77 22.09
CA THR A 728 -18.90 -12.05 22.17
C THR A 728 -19.95 -12.29 21.07
N ARG A 729 -20.06 -11.40 20.07
CA ARG A 729 -21.17 -11.35 19.08
C ARG A 729 -21.55 -12.67 18.40
N GLU A 730 -20.63 -13.63 18.29
CA GLU A 730 -20.81 -14.89 17.54
C GLU A 730 -20.71 -16.15 18.44
N ALA A 731 -20.49 -16.01 19.75
CA ALA A 731 -20.19 -17.11 20.65
C ALA A 731 -21.26 -17.30 21.74
N GLU A 732 -22.40 -17.89 21.38
CA GLU A 732 -23.31 -18.51 22.34
C GLU A 732 -23.40 -20.02 22.12
N PRO A 733 -23.25 -20.86 23.16
CA PRO A 733 -22.94 -20.51 24.56
C PRO A 733 -21.48 -20.05 24.78
N ARG A 734 -21.19 -19.42 25.94
CA ARG A 734 -19.82 -19.08 26.34
C ARG A 734 -18.93 -20.33 26.31
N ALA A 735 -17.69 -20.17 25.85
CA ALA A 735 -16.73 -21.26 25.78
C ALA A 735 -16.49 -21.87 27.18
N PRO A 736 -16.33 -23.20 27.32
CA PRO A 736 -16.07 -23.85 28.62
C PRO A 736 -14.90 -23.26 29.39
N GLU A 737 -13.86 -22.81 28.69
CA GLU A 737 -12.68 -22.15 29.24
C GLU A 737 -13.02 -20.80 29.88
N ALA A 738 -13.97 -20.05 29.30
CA ALA A 738 -14.45 -18.80 29.85
C ALA A 738 -15.26 -19.01 31.14
N GLU A 739 -16.09 -20.06 31.20
CA GLU A 739 -16.82 -20.44 32.41
C GLU A 739 -15.87 -20.93 33.52
N ALA A 740 -14.85 -21.72 33.17
CA ALA A 740 -13.82 -22.15 34.12
C ALA A 740 -13.01 -20.96 34.68
N ALA A 741 -12.66 -20.00 33.82
CA ALA A 741 -12.02 -18.75 34.24
C ALA A 741 -12.91 -17.97 35.21
N LEU A 742 -14.19 -17.82 34.91
CA LEU A 742 -15.15 -17.14 35.79
C LEU A 742 -15.30 -17.83 37.15
N ALA A 743 -15.34 -19.16 37.17
CA ALA A 743 -15.38 -19.95 38.40
C ALA A 743 -14.13 -19.70 39.27
N ARG A 744 -12.93 -19.70 38.66
CA ARG A 744 -11.67 -19.40 39.36
C ARG A 744 -11.64 -17.98 39.92
N ILE A 745 -12.15 -17.01 39.16
CA ILE A 745 -12.23 -15.60 39.62
C ILE A 745 -13.15 -15.50 40.84
N ARG A 746 -14.33 -16.12 40.78
CA ARG A 746 -15.29 -16.12 41.91
C ARG A 746 -14.73 -16.83 43.14
N ASP A 747 -14.02 -17.93 42.95
CA ASP A 747 -13.34 -18.65 44.04
C ASP A 747 -12.21 -17.84 44.67
N TRP A 748 -11.47 -17.05 43.89
CA TRP A 748 -10.46 -16.15 44.43
C TRP A 748 -11.09 -15.06 45.31
N LYS A 749 -12.13 -14.39 44.80
CA LYS A 749 -12.85 -13.35 45.55
C LYS A 749 -13.53 -13.89 46.80
N SER A 750 -14.07 -15.11 46.77
CA SER A 750 -14.72 -15.72 47.95
C SER A 750 -13.76 -15.98 49.11
N ARG A 751 -12.46 -16.10 48.82
CA ARG A 751 -11.38 -16.23 49.81
C ARG A 751 -10.87 -14.87 50.32
N GLY A 752 -11.48 -13.76 49.89
CA GLY A 752 -11.09 -12.40 50.29
C GLY A 752 -10.00 -11.78 49.42
N GLY A 753 -9.58 -12.45 48.35
CA GLY A 753 -8.60 -11.91 47.41
C GLY A 753 -9.19 -10.86 46.47
N HIS A 754 -8.33 -9.99 45.94
CA HIS A 754 -8.70 -8.93 45.01
C HIS A 754 -8.39 -9.31 43.56
N VAL A 755 -9.04 -8.64 42.60
CA VAL A 755 -8.88 -8.92 41.17
C VAL A 755 -8.49 -7.66 40.41
N ALA A 756 -7.30 -7.66 39.83
CA ALA A 756 -6.83 -6.63 38.91
C ALA A 756 -6.88 -7.14 37.47
N CYS A 757 -7.20 -6.29 36.50
CA CYS A 757 -7.22 -6.66 35.08
C CYS A 757 -6.34 -5.75 34.22
N ALA A 758 -5.28 -6.31 33.65
CA ALA A 758 -4.47 -5.68 32.61
C ALA A 758 -5.12 -5.82 31.24
N PHE A 759 -5.39 -4.69 30.59
CA PHE A 759 -5.97 -4.65 29.25
C PHE A 759 -4.88 -4.49 28.20
N GLY A 760 -4.79 -5.48 27.31
CA GLY A 760 -3.88 -5.46 26.17
C GLY A 760 -4.29 -4.45 25.10
N LYS A 761 -3.34 -4.14 24.22
CA LYS A 761 -3.51 -3.29 23.03
C LYS A 761 -2.90 -4.01 21.82
N VAL A 762 -3.36 -3.65 20.61
CA VAL A 762 -2.69 -4.06 19.37
C VAL A 762 -1.24 -3.58 19.40
N VAL A 763 -0.30 -4.52 19.39
CA VAL A 763 1.08 -4.26 19.82
C VAL A 763 1.91 -3.44 18.84
N CYS A 764 1.52 -3.39 17.58
CA CYS A 764 2.28 -2.74 16.52
C CYS A 764 1.81 -1.31 16.18
N ASP A 765 0.92 -0.72 16.97
CA ASP A 765 0.30 0.58 16.69
C ASP A 765 0.19 1.39 18.00
N SER A 766 1.24 2.12 18.33
CA SER A 766 1.26 2.96 19.53
C SER A 766 0.66 4.34 19.24
N ALA A 767 0.99 4.91 18.08
CA ALA A 767 0.63 6.25 17.61
C ALA A 767 1.03 7.37 18.60
N VAL A 768 2.18 7.24 19.26
CA VAL A 768 2.71 8.21 20.26
C VAL A 768 4.11 8.68 19.86
N PRO A 769 4.53 9.90 20.23
CA PRO A 769 5.88 10.39 19.91
C PRO A 769 7.02 9.61 20.61
N PHE A 770 6.75 9.02 21.76
CA PHE A 770 7.68 8.18 22.52
C PHE A 770 6.89 7.17 23.34
N ASP A 771 7.48 5.99 23.56
CA ASP A 771 6.93 4.99 24.47
C ASP A 771 7.36 5.27 25.91
N GLY A 772 6.59 4.75 26.86
CA GLY A 772 6.87 4.89 28.29
C GLY A 772 5.84 5.72 29.04
N GLY A 773 6.03 5.79 30.35
CA GLY A 773 5.26 6.59 31.28
C GLY A 773 6.03 6.83 32.57
N PRO A 774 5.38 7.35 33.62
CA PRO A 774 6.07 7.74 34.84
C PRO A 774 6.88 6.61 35.50
N VAL A 775 6.34 5.38 35.48
CA VAL A 775 6.96 4.20 36.12
C VAL A 775 7.64 3.27 35.13
N HIS A 776 7.08 3.12 33.93
CA HIS A 776 7.46 2.05 32.99
C HIS A 776 8.13 2.63 31.76
N ARG A 777 9.22 2.00 31.31
CA ARG A 777 9.93 2.47 30.10
C ARG A 777 9.18 2.17 28.80
N SER A 778 8.27 1.20 28.82
CA SER A 778 7.56 0.71 27.63
C SER A 778 6.33 -0.12 27.97
N MET A 779 5.48 -0.41 26.99
CA MET A 779 4.31 -1.30 27.20
C MET A 779 4.73 -2.72 27.59
N LYS A 780 5.81 -3.23 26.98
CA LYS A 780 6.36 -4.55 27.30
C LYS A 780 6.93 -4.60 28.72
N ASP A 781 7.60 -3.54 29.15
CA ASP A 781 8.10 -3.41 30.52
C ASP A 781 6.94 -3.39 31.53
N TRP A 782 5.89 -2.63 31.22
CA TRP A 782 4.69 -2.53 32.04
C TRP A 782 4.00 -3.88 32.29
N ILE A 783 3.73 -4.68 31.25
CA ILE A 783 3.01 -5.94 31.45
C ILE A 783 3.84 -6.97 32.23
N ASN A 784 5.15 -7.00 32.02
CA ASN A 784 6.05 -7.85 32.80
C ASN A 784 6.17 -7.38 34.25
N HIS A 785 6.18 -6.06 34.49
CA HIS A 785 6.12 -5.52 35.85
C HIS A 785 4.81 -5.89 36.55
N CYS A 786 3.66 -5.85 35.87
CA CYS A 786 2.39 -6.31 36.43
C CYS A 786 2.46 -7.79 36.89
N ILE A 787 2.98 -8.68 36.03
CA ILE A 787 3.12 -10.11 36.32
C ILE A 787 4.04 -10.34 37.52
N ARG A 788 5.19 -9.65 37.56
CA ARG A 788 6.15 -9.77 38.66
C ARG A 788 5.59 -9.20 39.96
N ALA A 789 4.90 -8.06 39.90
CA ALA A 789 4.39 -7.36 41.06
C ALA A 789 3.36 -8.18 41.82
N VAL A 790 2.46 -8.91 41.16
CA VAL A 790 1.45 -9.69 41.90
C VAL A 790 1.99 -10.96 42.54
N ARG A 791 3.22 -11.40 42.28
CA ARG A 791 3.78 -12.61 42.90
C ARG A 791 3.68 -12.55 44.42
N ASP A 792 3.29 -13.68 45.01
CA ASP A 792 3.14 -13.86 46.46
C ASP A 792 2.16 -12.87 47.12
N SER A 793 1.21 -12.33 46.36
CA SER A 793 0.13 -11.46 46.86
C SER A 793 -1.25 -12.11 46.72
N ASP A 794 -2.21 -11.60 47.49
CA ASP A 794 -3.63 -12.00 47.42
C ASP A 794 -4.38 -11.36 46.22
N THR A 795 -3.64 -10.82 45.25
CA THR A 795 -4.19 -10.25 44.02
C THR A 795 -4.17 -11.27 42.88
N LEU A 796 -5.32 -11.53 42.28
CA LEU A 796 -5.44 -12.25 41.01
C LEU A 796 -5.31 -11.26 39.85
N LEU A 797 -4.23 -11.37 39.08
CA LEU A 797 -4.04 -10.60 37.85
C LEU A 797 -4.70 -11.31 36.66
N LEU A 798 -5.71 -10.67 36.10
CA LEU A 798 -6.28 -11.03 34.81
C LEU A 798 -5.54 -10.29 33.70
N ILE A 799 -5.13 -10.97 32.65
CA ILE A 799 -4.57 -10.33 31.46
C ILE A 799 -5.52 -10.56 30.30
N LYS A 800 -6.12 -9.50 29.78
CA LYS A 800 -7.09 -9.55 28.67
C LYS A 800 -6.46 -8.98 27.40
N PRO A 801 -6.04 -9.82 26.43
CA PRO A 801 -5.60 -9.37 25.12
C PRO A 801 -6.69 -8.58 24.37
N HIS A 802 -6.28 -7.75 23.42
CA HIS A 802 -7.19 -6.83 22.76
C HIS A 802 -8.04 -7.56 21.70
N PRO A 803 -9.38 -7.47 21.70
CA PRO A 803 -10.23 -8.26 20.79
C PRO A 803 -9.92 -8.06 19.31
N HIS A 804 -9.39 -6.89 18.94
CA HIS A 804 -9.02 -6.57 17.56
C HIS A 804 -7.66 -7.14 17.10
N GLU A 805 -6.89 -7.82 17.96
CA GLU A 805 -5.71 -8.57 17.50
C GLU A 805 -6.07 -9.69 16.52
N LEU A 806 -7.29 -10.24 16.63
CA LEU A 806 -7.85 -11.23 15.71
C LEU A 806 -8.60 -10.61 14.52
N ASN A 807 -8.72 -9.28 14.46
CA ASN A 807 -9.43 -8.59 13.38
C ASN A 807 -8.43 -7.96 12.40
N ASN A 808 -8.26 -8.57 11.23
CA ASN A 808 -7.33 -8.09 10.20
C ASN A 808 -7.68 -6.70 9.66
N GLN A 809 -8.94 -6.26 9.75
CA GLN A 809 -9.34 -4.89 9.37
C GLN A 809 -8.72 -3.82 10.28
N ILE A 810 -8.22 -4.22 11.46
CA ILE A 810 -7.66 -3.33 12.48
C ILE A 810 -6.19 -3.65 12.72
N ALA A 811 -5.83 -4.90 13.02
CA ALA A 811 -4.44 -5.26 13.32
C ALA A 811 -3.61 -5.65 12.09
N THR A 812 -4.27 -6.02 10.98
CA THR A 812 -3.67 -6.39 9.69
C THR A 812 -2.59 -7.46 9.79
N PHE A 813 -3.00 -8.72 9.83
CA PHE A 813 -2.12 -9.90 9.76
C PHE A 813 -0.94 -9.82 10.74
N LEU A 814 -1.23 -9.75 12.05
CA LEU A 814 -0.20 -9.73 13.09
C LEU A 814 0.81 -10.88 12.94
N THR A 815 2.05 -10.63 13.37
CA THR A 815 3.09 -11.64 13.50
C THR A 815 3.58 -11.81 14.93
N GLN A 816 3.10 -10.96 15.84
CA GLN A 816 3.27 -11.07 17.28
C GLN A 816 2.00 -10.54 17.95
N TYR A 817 1.56 -11.22 19.00
CA TYR A 817 0.40 -10.88 19.82
C TYR A 817 0.83 -10.31 21.17
N PHE A 818 -0.10 -9.68 21.90
CA PHE A 818 0.15 -9.10 23.22
C PHE A 818 0.69 -10.12 24.23
N THR A 819 0.22 -11.37 24.15
CA THR A 819 0.70 -12.48 25.00
C THR A 819 2.14 -12.88 24.72
N ASP A 820 2.65 -12.61 23.53
CA ASP A 820 4.03 -12.91 23.15
C ASP A 820 5.03 -11.91 23.76
N LEU A 821 4.55 -10.89 24.48
CA LEU A 821 5.39 -9.91 25.18
C LEU A 821 5.82 -10.37 26.57
N PHE A 822 5.27 -11.47 27.08
CA PHE A 822 5.54 -11.96 28.42
C PHE A 822 6.91 -12.64 28.46
N GLU A 823 7.78 -12.15 29.34
CA GLU A 823 9.09 -12.70 29.65
C GLU A 823 9.11 -13.30 31.07
N GLU A 824 8.22 -12.83 31.93
CA GLU A 824 8.06 -13.33 33.31
C GLU A 824 7.22 -14.61 33.34
N PRO A 825 7.62 -15.64 34.13
CA PRO A 825 6.79 -16.82 34.34
C PRO A 825 5.48 -16.45 35.04
N LEU A 826 4.38 -17.03 34.56
CA LEU A 826 3.04 -16.83 35.08
C LEU A 826 2.84 -17.67 36.35
N GLY A 827 2.51 -17.03 37.47
CA GLY A 827 2.18 -17.70 38.74
C GLY A 827 0.71 -18.14 38.82
N ASP A 828 0.38 -18.84 39.91
CA ASP A 828 -0.99 -19.33 40.19
C ASP A 828 -2.02 -18.21 40.41
N ASN A 829 -1.57 -16.96 40.59
CA ASN A 829 -2.40 -15.77 40.70
C ASN A 829 -2.34 -14.88 39.44
N VAL A 830 -1.95 -15.45 38.30
CA VAL A 830 -2.08 -14.82 36.98
C VAL A 830 -2.96 -15.69 36.08
N LEU A 831 -3.89 -15.06 35.35
CA LEU A 831 -4.80 -15.72 34.43
C LEU A 831 -4.90 -14.92 33.12
N VAL A 832 -4.48 -15.53 32.01
CA VAL A 832 -4.65 -14.97 30.67
C VAL A 832 -6.04 -15.31 30.16
N LEU A 833 -6.81 -14.31 29.78
CA LEU A 833 -8.14 -14.45 29.23
C LEU A 833 -8.10 -14.54 27.71
N GLY A 834 -9.07 -15.22 27.10
CA GLY A 834 -9.27 -15.18 25.66
C GLY A 834 -9.74 -13.80 25.17
N HIS A 835 -9.29 -13.42 23.97
CA HIS A 835 -9.63 -12.16 23.29
C HIS A 835 -11.13 -11.83 23.35
N ARG A 836 -11.98 -12.85 23.15
CA ARG A 836 -13.44 -12.74 22.99
C ARG A 836 -14.28 -13.31 24.14
N TRP A 837 -13.69 -13.67 25.29
CA TRP A 837 -14.41 -14.37 26.38
C TRP A 837 -15.38 -13.49 27.15
N PHE A 838 -15.01 -12.24 27.43
CA PHE A 838 -15.78 -11.30 28.24
C PHE A 838 -15.89 -9.97 27.52
N ASP A 839 -17.11 -9.42 27.47
CA ASP A 839 -17.33 -8.01 27.14
C ASP A 839 -17.08 -7.14 28.37
N ILE A 840 -16.90 -5.82 28.18
CA ILE A 840 -16.57 -4.91 29.28
C ILE A 840 -17.64 -4.93 30.39
N HIS A 841 -18.92 -5.02 30.04
CA HIS A 841 -19.99 -5.14 31.03
C HIS A 841 -19.85 -6.38 31.93
N ASP A 842 -19.33 -7.49 31.42
CA ASP A 842 -19.12 -8.71 32.22
C ASP A 842 -18.07 -8.49 33.33
N LEU A 843 -17.24 -7.46 33.20
CA LEU A 843 -16.16 -7.16 34.14
C LEU A 843 -16.63 -6.41 35.39
N ALA A 844 -17.82 -5.81 35.36
CA ALA A 844 -18.36 -4.96 36.43
C ALA A 844 -18.39 -5.65 37.81
N ASP A 845 -18.75 -6.94 37.84
CA ASP A 845 -18.90 -7.70 39.07
C ASP A 845 -17.62 -8.43 39.50
N ILE A 846 -16.59 -8.46 38.65
CA ILE A 846 -15.42 -9.31 38.83
C ILE A 846 -14.10 -8.55 38.96
N VAL A 847 -13.93 -7.38 38.34
CA VAL A 847 -12.68 -6.59 38.39
C VAL A 847 -12.79 -5.49 39.43
N ASP A 848 -11.82 -5.42 40.34
CA ASP A 848 -11.72 -4.38 41.37
C ASP A 848 -10.81 -3.21 40.92
N LEU A 849 -9.82 -3.49 40.05
CA LEU A 849 -8.86 -2.52 39.53
C LEU A 849 -8.51 -2.78 38.06
N GLY A 850 -8.60 -1.76 37.20
CA GLY A 850 -8.08 -1.83 35.83
C GLY A 850 -6.61 -1.41 35.75
N LEU A 851 -5.83 -2.04 34.89
CA LEU A 851 -4.46 -1.62 34.53
C LEU A 851 -4.44 -1.35 33.04
N ILE A 852 -4.15 -0.11 32.66
CA ILE A 852 -4.26 0.34 31.28
C ILE A 852 -3.00 1.10 30.89
N TYR A 853 -2.29 0.59 29.90
CA TYR A 853 -1.15 1.31 29.34
C TYR A 853 -1.60 2.59 28.65
N ASN A 854 -2.46 2.47 27.63
CA ASN A 854 -3.21 3.56 27.01
C ASN A 854 -4.37 2.93 26.20
N GLY A 855 -5.59 3.44 26.33
CA GLY A 855 -6.70 3.01 25.49
C GLY A 855 -8.05 3.50 25.98
N THR A 856 -9.04 3.50 25.08
CA THR A 856 -10.41 3.94 25.37
C THR A 856 -11.12 3.09 26.42
N THR A 857 -10.59 1.90 26.71
CA THR A 857 -11.01 1.06 27.82
C THR A 857 -11.02 1.84 29.15
N ALA A 858 -10.16 2.85 29.32
CA ALA A 858 -10.17 3.70 30.50
C ALA A 858 -11.54 4.39 30.70
N VAL A 859 -12.17 4.85 29.62
CA VAL A 859 -13.49 5.49 29.67
C VAL A 859 -14.58 4.46 29.97
N GLU A 860 -14.49 3.27 29.39
CA GLU A 860 -15.47 2.21 29.58
C GLU A 860 -15.45 1.65 31.01
N MET A 861 -14.26 1.49 31.61
CA MET A 861 -14.10 1.15 33.02
C MET A 861 -14.58 2.28 33.93
N GLY A 862 -14.33 3.54 33.54
CA GLY A 862 -14.83 4.71 34.25
C GLY A 862 -16.36 4.75 34.32
N LEU A 863 -17.07 4.41 33.24
CA LEU A 863 -18.53 4.28 33.23
C LEU A 863 -19.04 3.21 34.21
N LEU A 864 -18.28 2.13 34.40
CA LEU A 864 -18.58 1.08 35.38
C LEU A 864 -18.20 1.48 36.82
N GLY A 865 -17.57 2.64 37.01
CA GLY A 865 -17.08 3.09 38.31
C GLY A 865 -15.84 2.34 38.80
N ILE A 866 -15.15 1.60 37.93
CA ILE A 866 -13.95 0.84 38.28
C ILE A 866 -12.72 1.73 38.11
N PRO A 867 -11.92 1.99 39.16
CA PRO A 867 -10.69 2.76 39.05
C PRO A 867 -9.66 2.03 38.17
N CYS A 868 -8.87 2.78 37.41
CA CYS A 868 -7.81 2.24 36.55
C CYS A 868 -6.48 2.94 36.78
N LEU A 869 -5.39 2.19 36.96
CA LEU A 869 -4.04 2.76 36.90
C LEU A 869 -3.68 3.04 35.44
N LEU A 870 -3.46 4.31 35.10
CA LEU A 870 -3.02 4.74 33.76
C LEU A 870 -1.50 4.82 33.71
N SER A 871 -0.87 3.90 32.97
CA SER A 871 0.59 3.69 33.05
C SER A 871 1.40 4.39 31.96
N GLY A 872 0.83 4.63 30.78
CA GLY A 872 1.52 5.30 29.67
C GLY A 872 1.43 6.82 29.78
N HIS A 873 2.46 7.54 29.33
CA HIS A 873 2.57 9.00 29.46
C HIS A 873 1.34 9.76 28.95
N PHE A 874 0.82 9.37 27.78
CA PHE A 874 -0.32 10.03 27.15
C PHE A 874 -1.68 9.54 27.66
N ALA A 875 -1.75 8.45 28.43
CA ALA A 875 -3.03 7.91 28.90
C ALA A 875 -3.82 8.90 29.78
N PRO A 876 -3.26 9.53 30.82
CA PRO A 876 -4.00 10.53 31.60
C PRO A 876 -4.32 11.81 30.83
N ILE A 877 -3.58 12.08 29.75
CA ILE A 877 -3.80 13.25 28.88
C ILE A 877 -4.95 13.00 27.92
N ASP A 878 -4.99 11.83 27.29
CA ASP A 878 -6.03 11.44 26.32
C ASP A 878 -7.38 11.16 27.03
N TYR A 879 -7.33 10.65 28.26
CA TYR A 879 -8.49 10.29 29.08
C TYR A 879 -8.51 11.02 30.43
N PRO A 880 -8.71 12.36 30.44
CA PRO A 880 -8.63 13.21 31.63
C PRO A 880 -9.91 13.10 32.51
N ILE A 881 -10.34 11.88 32.82
CA ILE A 881 -11.60 11.58 33.53
C ILE A 881 -11.40 11.34 35.04
N GLY A 882 -10.17 11.48 35.55
CA GLY A 882 -9.88 11.37 36.98
C GLY A 882 -9.54 9.95 37.46
N HIS A 883 -8.97 9.13 36.58
CA HIS A 883 -8.30 7.90 37.00
C HIS A 883 -6.97 8.21 37.72
N PRO A 884 -6.54 7.35 38.66
CA PRO A 884 -5.26 7.49 39.36
C PRO A 884 -4.06 7.34 38.42
N VAL A 885 -3.04 8.15 38.67
CA VAL A 885 -1.72 8.07 38.03
C VAL A 885 -0.68 7.89 39.12
N VAL A 886 0.22 6.92 38.93
CA VAL A 886 1.29 6.62 39.88
C VAL A 886 2.63 7.04 39.30
N GLU A 887 3.50 7.59 40.15
CA GLU A 887 4.79 8.16 39.72
C GLU A 887 6.00 7.28 40.05
N THR A 888 5.87 6.34 40.99
CA THR A 888 6.96 5.46 41.43
C THR A 888 6.59 3.98 41.30
N ALA A 889 7.59 3.12 41.16
CA ALA A 889 7.40 1.67 41.07
C ALA A 889 6.76 1.10 42.36
N GLU A 890 7.19 1.57 43.52
CA GLU A 890 6.69 1.14 44.83
C GLU A 890 5.19 1.45 44.97
N ASP A 891 4.80 2.68 44.64
CA ASP A 891 3.39 3.08 44.62
C ASP A 891 2.54 2.29 43.62
N PHE A 892 3.10 1.95 42.46
CA PHE A 892 2.44 1.11 41.48
C PHE A 892 2.20 -0.30 42.03
N GLU A 893 3.22 -0.92 42.64
CA GLU A 893 3.10 -2.24 43.25
C GLU A 893 2.09 -2.24 44.40
N ALA A 894 2.19 -1.27 45.32
CA ALA A 894 1.29 -1.17 46.47
C ALA A 894 -0.18 -0.95 46.04
N ALA A 895 -0.41 -0.14 44.99
CA ALA A 895 -1.74 0.03 44.42
C ALA A 895 -2.26 -1.26 43.74
N LEU A 896 -1.41 -1.91 42.95
CA LEU A 896 -1.75 -3.15 42.25
C LEU A 896 -2.05 -4.30 43.23
N ARG A 897 -1.31 -4.39 44.33
CA ARG A 897 -1.50 -5.38 45.40
C ARG A 897 -2.63 -5.04 46.38
N PHE A 898 -3.30 -3.89 46.20
CA PHE A 898 -4.31 -3.37 47.13
C PHE A 898 -3.78 -3.12 48.56
N GLU A 899 -2.46 -2.93 48.70
CA GLU A 899 -1.80 -2.55 49.95
C GLU A 899 -2.03 -1.07 50.29
N ARG A 900 -2.43 -0.27 49.30
CA ARG A 900 -2.95 1.09 49.48
C ARG A 900 -4.28 1.30 48.74
N PRO A 901 -5.13 2.23 49.21
CA PRO A 901 -6.32 2.65 48.48
C PRO A 901 -5.99 3.24 47.10
N VAL A 902 -6.82 2.92 46.12
CA VAL A 902 -6.73 3.46 44.76
C VAL A 902 -7.80 4.54 44.59
N ASP A 903 -7.41 5.80 44.81
CA ASP A 903 -8.34 6.94 44.81
C ASP A 903 -8.55 7.50 43.39
N ALA A 904 -9.72 7.22 42.80
CA ALA A 904 -10.20 7.90 41.60
C ALA A 904 -11.12 9.08 41.94
N ALA A 905 -11.44 9.91 40.94
CA ALA A 905 -12.42 10.98 41.10
C ALA A 905 -13.77 10.43 41.61
N PRO A 906 -14.40 11.04 42.64
CA PRO A 906 -15.68 10.55 43.17
C PRO A 906 -16.82 10.53 42.14
N ASP A 907 -16.73 11.37 41.11
CA ASP A 907 -17.68 11.49 39.99
C ASP A 907 -17.16 10.81 38.70
N LEU A 908 -16.32 9.76 38.81
CA LEU A 908 -15.67 9.08 37.68
C LEU A 908 -16.63 8.67 36.55
N ALA A 909 -17.77 8.05 36.89
CA ALA A 909 -18.75 7.62 35.89
C ALA A 909 -19.39 8.81 35.15
N ASP A 910 -19.60 9.93 35.85
CA ASP A 910 -20.17 11.15 35.26
C ASP A 910 -19.15 11.81 34.32
N ARG A 911 -17.87 11.86 34.73
CA ARG A 911 -16.77 12.32 33.89
C ARG A 911 -16.60 11.47 32.64
N ALA A 912 -16.68 10.14 32.76
CA ALA A 912 -16.60 9.23 31.63
C ALA A 912 -17.75 9.45 30.63
N ALA A 913 -18.99 9.62 31.11
CA ALA A 913 -20.14 9.92 30.26
C ALA A 913 -20.00 11.26 29.53
N ILE A 914 -19.49 12.29 30.21
CA ILE A 914 -19.25 13.61 29.60
C ILE A 914 -18.08 13.58 28.60
N TRP A 915 -17.06 12.75 28.83
CA TRP A 915 -15.99 12.54 27.84
C TRP A 915 -16.55 11.93 26.55
N LEU A 916 -17.46 10.95 26.65
CA LEU A 916 -18.13 10.39 25.48
C LEU A 916 -18.99 11.42 24.75
N ASP A 917 -19.68 12.30 25.49
CA ASP A 917 -20.44 13.40 24.91
C ASP A 917 -19.54 14.39 24.15
N TYR A 918 -18.42 14.79 24.77
CA TYR A 918 -17.41 15.63 24.14
C TYR A 918 -16.92 15.02 22.81
N MET A 919 -16.59 13.73 22.83
CA MET A 919 -16.07 13.02 21.66
C MET A 919 -17.13 12.80 20.57
N ALA A 920 -18.40 12.66 20.95
CA ALA A 920 -19.53 12.58 20.03
C ALA A 920 -19.95 13.96 19.48
N SER A 921 -19.51 15.04 20.13
CA SER A 921 -19.92 16.41 19.82
C SER A 921 -19.60 16.79 18.38
N GLU A 922 -20.59 17.37 17.70
CA GLU A 922 -20.42 17.93 16.35
C GLU A 922 -19.58 19.19 16.34
N THR A 923 -19.36 19.79 17.52
CA THR A 923 -18.48 20.95 17.66
C THR A 923 -17.03 20.50 17.82
N PHE A 924 -16.73 19.35 18.44
CA PHE A 924 -15.34 18.87 18.53
C PHE A 924 -14.87 18.29 17.19
N THR A 925 -15.54 17.25 16.68
CA THR A 925 -15.24 16.69 15.35
C THR A 925 -16.29 17.15 14.34
N LEU A 926 -15.84 17.89 13.34
CA LEU A 926 -16.72 18.60 12.42
C LEU A 926 -17.10 17.70 11.24
N PRO A 927 -18.34 17.80 10.70
CA PRO A 927 -18.74 17.10 9.48
C PRO A 927 -17.80 17.41 8.31
N TYR A 928 -17.30 16.38 7.64
CA TYR A 928 -16.45 16.50 6.46
C TYR A 928 -16.45 15.18 5.68
N ARG A 929 -17.08 15.17 4.50
CA ARG A 929 -17.24 13.95 3.65
C ARG A 929 -16.95 14.20 2.16
N TYR A 930 -16.04 15.12 1.85
CA TYR A 930 -15.81 15.51 0.44
C TYR A 930 -15.12 14.44 -0.41
N HIS A 931 -14.30 13.59 0.19
CA HIS A 931 -13.48 12.63 -0.54
C HIS A 931 -13.17 11.40 0.31
N ALA A 932 -12.87 10.29 -0.35
CA ALA A 932 -12.71 8.98 0.29
C ALA A 932 -11.50 8.93 1.22
N ARG A 933 -11.76 8.99 2.53
CA ARG A 933 -10.76 8.83 3.60
C ARG A 933 -11.00 7.54 4.39
N PRO A 934 -10.06 6.59 4.42
CA PRO A 934 -10.25 5.33 5.12
C PRO A 934 -10.21 5.54 6.65
N VAL A 935 -11.02 4.75 7.37
CA VAL A 935 -11.01 4.66 8.85
C VAL A 935 -10.62 3.27 9.38
N THR A 936 -10.43 2.30 8.48
CA THR A 936 -9.91 0.95 8.75
C THR A 936 -8.70 0.69 7.86
N ASN A 937 -8.04 -0.46 8.01
CA ASN A 937 -6.97 -0.85 7.09
C ASN A 937 -7.48 -1.34 5.72
N THR A 938 -8.79 -1.57 5.58
CA THR A 938 -9.43 -1.88 4.29
C THR A 938 -9.14 -0.77 3.28
N VAL A 939 -8.61 -1.18 2.13
CA VAL A 939 -8.12 -0.27 1.11
C VAL A 939 -9.29 0.25 0.28
N MET A 940 -9.69 1.49 0.52
CA MET A 940 -10.67 2.19 -0.32
C MET A 940 -10.00 2.77 -1.57
N TYR A 941 -9.70 2.00 -2.61
CA TYR A 941 -8.91 2.49 -3.75
C TYR A 941 -9.49 2.08 -5.11
N PRO A 942 -9.36 2.90 -6.18
CA PRO A 942 -8.78 4.26 -6.26
C PRO A 942 -9.51 5.29 -5.38
N PRO A 943 -8.92 6.45 -5.08
CA PRO A 943 -9.62 7.54 -4.39
C PRO A 943 -10.71 8.17 -5.27
N TRP A 944 -11.73 8.78 -4.65
CA TRP A 944 -12.80 9.50 -5.33
C TRP A 944 -13.32 10.68 -4.50
N TRP A 945 -13.97 11.62 -5.17
CA TRP A 945 -14.74 12.72 -4.57
C TRP A 945 -16.22 12.35 -4.41
N VAL A 946 -16.89 12.94 -3.43
CA VAL A 946 -18.33 12.80 -3.20
C VAL A 946 -19.05 13.96 -3.87
N ALA A 947 -19.60 13.70 -5.06
CA ALA A 947 -20.19 14.72 -5.93
C ALA A 947 -21.27 15.58 -5.25
N GLU A 948 -22.16 14.95 -4.47
CA GLU A 948 -23.25 15.64 -3.75
C GLU A 948 -22.73 16.67 -2.73
N ASP A 949 -21.64 16.34 -2.02
CA ASP A 949 -21.04 17.23 -1.03
C ASP A 949 -20.29 18.38 -1.69
N LEU A 950 -19.63 18.12 -2.82
CA LEU A 950 -19.05 19.17 -3.65
C LEU A 950 -20.11 20.13 -4.19
N GLU A 951 -21.22 19.63 -4.73
CA GLU A 951 -22.31 20.48 -5.25
C GLU A 951 -22.93 21.34 -4.14
N ARG A 952 -23.12 20.79 -2.93
CA ARG A 952 -23.55 21.56 -1.77
C ARG A 952 -22.57 22.69 -1.46
N TYR A 953 -21.27 22.38 -1.37
CA TYR A 953 -20.24 23.37 -1.08
C TYR A 953 -20.17 24.50 -2.11
N HIS A 954 -20.28 24.19 -3.41
CA HIS A 954 -20.26 25.21 -4.46
C HIS A 954 -21.47 26.15 -4.38
N ARG A 955 -22.64 25.65 -3.95
CA ARG A 955 -23.87 26.46 -3.85
C ARG A 955 -23.91 27.37 -2.62
N SER A 956 -23.46 26.89 -1.47
CA SER A 956 -23.70 27.57 -0.18
C SER A 956 -22.46 27.74 0.70
N GLY A 957 -21.29 27.26 0.27
CA GLY A 957 -20.16 27.05 1.18
C GLY A 957 -20.45 25.95 2.21
N ASP A 958 -19.54 25.79 3.18
CA ASP A 958 -19.71 24.88 4.30
C ASP A 958 -19.14 25.50 5.60
N PRO A 959 -19.99 25.80 6.60
CA PRO A 959 -19.55 26.34 7.88
C PRO A 959 -18.54 25.45 8.62
N ALA A 960 -18.62 24.13 8.47
CA ALA A 960 -17.67 23.21 9.10
C ALA A 960 -16.26 23.40 8.52
N VAL A 961 -16.15 23.64 7.22
CA VAL A 961 -14.88 23.95 6.55
C VAL A 961 -14.32 25.28 7.04
N GLN A 962 -15.18 26.29 7.21
CA GLN A 962 -14.79 27.59 7.76
C GLN A 962 -14.28 27.47 9.19
N THR A 963 -15.01 26.79 10.08
CA THR A 963 -14.59 26.56 11.47
C THR A 963 -13.28 25.77 11.55
N LEU A 964 -13.07 24.78 10.68
CA LEU A 964 -11.78 24.07 10.60
C LEU A 964 -10.64 25.03 10.19
N ALA A 965 -10.86 25.92 9.22
CA ALA A 965 -9.87 26.93 8.87
C ALA A 965 -9.62 27.91 10.03
N ASP A 966 -10.67 28.36 10.72
CA ASP A 966 -10.57 29.23 11.91
C ASP A 966 -9.77 28.57 13.03
N ARG A 967 -9.95 27.26 13.26
CA ARG A 967 -9.14 26.48 14.21
C ARG A 967 -7.68 26.38 13.82
N ALA A 968 -7.40 26.19 12.54
CA ALA A 968 -6.03 26.12 12.04
C ALA A 968 -5.30 27.45 12.25
N LEU A 969 -6.02 28.57 12.09
CA LEU A 969 -5.52 29.93 12.26
C LEU A 969 -5.57 30.42 13.71
N GLY A 970 -6.14 29.64 14.64
CA GLY A 970 -6.29 30.03 16.04
C GLY A 970 -7.34 31.12 16.29
N VAL A 971 -8.25 31.35 15.35
CA VAL A 971 -9.40 32.27 15.46
C VAL A 971 -10.57 31.63 16.21
N SER A 972 -10.73 30.32 16.11
CA SER A 972 -11.74 29.54 16.85
C SER A 972 -11.06 28.46 17.68
N GLY A 973 -11.60 28.22 18.88
CA GLY A 973 -11.17 27.14 19.76
C GLY A 973 -11.92 25.82 19.54
N GLU A 974 -11.46 24.80 20.26
CA GLU A 974 -12.22 23.59 20.52
C GLU A 974 -13.27 23.80 21.62
N PRO A 975 -14.25 22.90 21.79
CA PRO A 975 -15.20 23.01 22.89
C PRO A 975 -14.49 23.11 24.25
N GLY A 976 -14.93 24.05 25.08
CA GLY A 976 -14.28 24.33 26.35
C GLY A 976 -13.03 25.21 26.24
N GLU A 977 -12.52 25.53 25.06
CA GLU A 977 -11.61 26.66 24.86
C GLU A 977 -12.51 27.92 24.80
N GLY A 978 -12.33 28.86 25.74
CA GLY A 978 -13.15 30.08 25.75
C GLY A 978 -13.07 30.86 24.42
N PRO A 979 -13.98 31.82 24.18
CA PRO A 979 -13.92 32.66 23.00
C PRO A 979 -12.60 33.42 22.88
#